data_AF-A0A3R7PAB7-F1
#
_entry.id   AF-A0A3R7PAB7-F1
#
_cell.length_a   1.000
_cell.length_b   1.000
_cell.length_c   1.000
_cell.angle_alpha   90.00
_cell.angle_beta   90.00
_cell.angle_gamma   90.00
#
_symmetry.space_group_name_H-M   'P 1'
#
loop_
_entity.id
_entity.type
_entity.pdbx_description
1 polymer ?
#
loop_
_entity_poly.entity_id
_entity_poly.type
_entity_poly.pdbx_seq_one_letter_code
_entity_poly.pdbx_strand_id
1 'polypeptide(L)'
;MAGDVSLYHQTVEIRISYELGFKVNDASQGQTGVNANVTVKVTSLSQQVVSAATPLTLAADPYYVGASSILDRLVVAARAWVEGSSEGVQAVSVQKVDGPSAPSTRVWLTSPGVSNLDHVLLHRKDELEHTIGVSITDVGVGTCEEAAQEDLGCSEGCAAQASVTSGFSVVDANTSAVVGPWVGVHSGCGCARFAPADDTVCSADTCLNGGHCVPTPTGTRCICPHGTFGSRCKILSRHFEGGGPGGETGGRNQMEEDLGGWAWVPSIPSCAEVHLSLEVLTGSPDATLLYSGPDHLPPAQGANSDMLALELRGGRPSLLLDLGAGPAALSLNASYSLADSTWHRLDLIWKDELVEMIVDLCSGASIDGPPAKSSKSALNDSETPTSSPPIPPDAHTCRGAARLSRGALLLNAAQPLQVGGLAHPPPAHTVYGWPKPILARPLRGCVRNLRINGEHPPPPPPPHPHHPPTLPQQYPHPLRPPHVIFHSVCLLSVLSEAVFFVFQLIDLGHGLLGQKSSPGCKSADCLASGISCGVHGRCHGSPGYLRCECQPGWSGPDCATPSTPTAFQVNSYVKLALSFTPLAYTTTVHLRFRTWQRRGELVVLSSQHGRDRFAVQLDNGRLCLVLQLHPDPQRSLCLTRAQVTDGQWHTVSAS
;
A
#
# COMPACT_ATOMS: atom_id res chain seq x y z
N MET A 1 -47.11 4.28 18.73
CA MET A 1 -46.84 4.38 20.18
C MET A 1 -45.34 4.56 20.33
N ALA A 2 -44.87 5.67 20.91
CA ALA A 2 -43.46 5.88 21.19
C ALA A 2 -43.20 5.40 22.63
N GLY A 3 -42.40 4.35 22.78
CA GLY A 3 -41.88 3.92 24.07
C GLY A 3 -40.36 3.89 23.97
N ASP A 4 -39.69 4.75 24.74
CA ASP A 4 -38.24 4.77 24.84
C ASP A 4 -37.76 3.55 25.63
N VAL A 5 -36.95 2.70 24.99
CA VAL A 5 -36.23 1.62 25.65
C VAL A 5 -34.76 2.03 25.73
N SER A 6 -34.30 2.39 26.92
CA SER A 6 -32.90 2.74 27.17
C SER A 6 -32.13 1.51 27.65
N LEU A 7 -31.16 1.04 26.86
CA LEU A 7 -30.21 -0.01 27.25
C LEU A 7 -28.86 0.65 27.58
N TYR A 8 -28.36 0.46 28.80
CA TYR A 8 -27.04 0.96 29.23
C TYR A 8 -26.04 -0.20 29.32
N HIS A 9 -24.93 -0.14 28.59
CA HIS A 9 -23.72 -0.88 28.97
C HIS A 9 -22.41 -0.31 28.38
N GLN A 10 -21.32 -0.48 29.13
CA GLN A 10 -19.95 -0.10 28.80
C GLN A 10 -19.11 -1.34 28.43
N THR A 11 -18.58 -1.34 27.20
CA THR A 11 -17.40 -2.05 26.67
C THR A 11 -17.35 -3.58 26.53
N VAL A 12 -16.68 -3.97 25.43
CA VAL A 12 -16.29 -5.28 24.86
C VAL A 12 -17.38 -5.92 23.97
N GLU A 13 -16.97 -6.34 22.75
CA GLU A 13 -17.80 -6.93 21.70
C GLU A 13 -18.59 -8.13 22.21
N ILE A 14 -19.91 -7.96 22.39
CA ILE A 14 -20.83 -9.03 22.77
C ILE A 14 -22.01 -8.99 21.79
N ARG A 15 -22.28 -10.11 21.13
CA ARG A 15 -23.57 -10.35 20.47
C ARG A 15 -24.59 -10.72 21.54
N ILE A 16 -25.57 -9.86 21.79
CA ILE A 16 -26.61 -10.10 22.81
C ILE A 16 -27.94 -10.30 22.10
N SER A 17 -28.69 -11.33 22.51
CA SER A 17 -30.05 -11.59 22.02
C SER A 17 -31.03 -11.41 23.17
N TYR A 18 -32.01 -10.53 22.99
CA TYR A 18 -33.12 -10.32 23.91
C TYR A 18 -34.38 -10.90 23.31
N GLU A 19 -35.13 -11.67 24.08
CA GLU A 19 -36.46 -12.15 23.71
C GLU A 19 -37.52 -11.37 24.48
N LEU A 20 -38.37 -10.65 23.76
CA LEU A 20 -39.38 -9.76 24.32
C LEU A 20 -40.77 -10.27 23.91
N GLY A 21 -41.63 -10.54 24.89
CA GLY A 21 -43.02 -10.93 24.67
C GLY A 21 -43.97 -9.76 24.88
N PHE A 22 -44.87 -9.54 23.93
CA PHE A 22 -45.85 -8.46 23.92
C PHE A 22 -47.27 -9.01 23.75
N LYS A 23 -48.26 -8.23 24.18
CA LYS A 23 -49.66 -8.40 23.77
C LYS A 23 -50.09 -7.22 22.92
N VAL A 24 -50.51 -7.49 21.69
CA VAL A 24 -50.90 -6.48 20.72
C VAL A 24 -52.42 -6.45 20.60
N ASN A 25 -52.97 -5.23 20.55
CA ASN A 25 -54.38 -4.97 20.33
C ASN A 25 -54.51 -4.15 19.04
N ASP A 26 -55.32 -4.61 18.09
CA ASP A 26 -55.70 -3.86 16.90
C ASP A 26 -57.21 -3.60 16.93
N ALA A 27 -57.56 -2.37 17.31
CA ALA A 27 -58.95 -1.92 17.39
C ALA A 27 -59.63 -1.84 16.01
N SER A 28 -58.87 -1.65 14.93
CA SER A 28 -59.39 -1.55 13.56
C SER A 28 -59.79 -2.91 12.98
N GLN A 29 -59.15 -3.98 13.45
CA GLN A 29 -59.42 -5.37 13.07
C GLN A 29 -60.16 -6.17 14.17
N GLY A 30 -60.54 -5.52 15.28
CA GLY A 30 -61.23 -6.17 16.41
C GLY A 30 -60.39 -7.20 17.17
N GLN A 31 -59.05 -7.14 17.06
CA GLN A 31 -58.14 -8.10 17.68
C GLN A 31 -57.64 -7.58 19.03
N THR A 32 -57.71 -8.41 20.07
CA THR A 32 -57.25 -8.03 21.42
C THR A 32 -56.46 -9.16 22.07
N GLY A 33 -55.32 -8.85 22.66
CA GLY A 33 -54.52 -9.76 23.46
C GLY A 33 -53.68 -10.74 22.65
N VAL A 34 -53.38 -10.43 21.38
CA VAL A 34 -52.58 -11.28 20.51
C VAL A 34 -51.14 -11.30 20.99
N ASN A 35 -50.60 -12.48 21.29
CA ASN A 35 -49.19 -12.61 21.68
C ASN A 35 -48.29 -12.32 20.47
N ALA A 36 -47.33 -11.41 20.65
CA ALA A 36 -46.28 -11.13 19.68
C ALA A 36 -44.93 -11.25 20.37
N ASN A 37 -44.00 -11.98 19.77
CA ASN A 37 -42.65 -12.12 20.29
C ASN A 37 -41.69 -11.38 19.36
N VAL A 38 -40.79 -10.57 19.93
CA VAL A 38 -39.73 -9.87 19.20
C VAL A 38 -38.40 -10.32 19.75
N THR A 39 -37.50 -10.74 18.86
CA THR A 39 -36.12 -11.02 19.20
C THR A 39 -35.24 -9.85 18.77
N VAL A 40 -34.57 -9.20 19.72
CA VAL A 40 -33.65 -8.09 19.46
C VAL A 40 -32.22 -8.62 19.52
N LYS A 41 -31.51 -8.54 18.41
CA LYS A 41 -30.09 -8.90 18.33
C LYS A 41 -29.25 -7.62 18.29
N VAL A 42 -28.38 -7.44 19.28
CA VAL A 42 -27.51 -6.27 19.40
C VAL A 42 -26.06 -6.68 19.12
N THR A 43 -25.41 -5.92 18.24
CA THR A 43 -23.99 -6.09 17.90
C THR A 43 -23.28 -4.76 18.17
N SER A 44 -22.23 -4.80 18.99
CA SER A 44 -21.37 -3.63 19.23
C SER A 44 -20.28 -3.58 18.16
N LEU A 45 -20.12 -2.44 17.49
CA LEU A 45 -19.09 -2.20 16.48
C LEU A 45 -18.27 -0.96 16.83
N SER A 46 -16.97 -0.97 16.54
CA SER A 46 -16.12 0.21 16.71
C SER A 46 -16.39 1.24 15.60
N GLN A 47 -16.15 2.52 15.88
CA GLN A 47 -16.31 3.59 14.87
C GLN A 47 -15.44 3.33 13.63
N GLN A 48 -14.24 2.76 13.82
CA GLN A 48 -13.33 2.39 12.74
C GLN A 48 -13.95 1.32 11.82
N VAL A 49 -14.53 0.26 12.39
CA VAL A 49 -15.19 -0.83 11.64
C VAL A 49 -16.37 -0.30 10.83
N VAL A 50 -17.14 0.65 11.39
CA VAL A 50 -18.27 1.29 10.69
C VAL A 50 -17.75 2.21 9.58
N SER A 51 -16.70 2.99 9.82
CA SER A 51 -16.11 3.89 8.81
C SER A 51 -15.38 3.16 7.68
N ALA A 52 -14.93 1.92 7.92
CA ALA A 52 -14.30 1.05 6.94
C ALA A 52 -15.32 0.11 6.25
N ALA A 53 -16.61 0.22 6.57
CA ALA A 53 -17.63 -0.60 5.96
C ALA A 53 -17.78 -0.26 4.46
N THR A 54 -17.89 -1.30 3.65
CA THR A 54 -18.14 -1.23 2.21
C THR A 54 -19.63 -0.96 1.95
N PRO A 55 -19.99 0.16 1.30
CA PRO A 55 -21.37 0.36 0.87
C PRO A 55 -21.67 -0.43 -0.41
N LEU A 56 -22.90 -0.92 -0.52
CA LEU A 56 -23.46 -1.60 -1.68
C LEU A 56 -24.84 -0.99 -1.96
N THR A 57 -25.03 -0.39 -3.14
CA THR A 57 -26.28 0.31 -3.49
C THR A 57 -27.16 -0.56 -4.39
N LEU A 58 -28.35 -0.89 -3.92
CA LEU A 58 -29.35 -1.74 -4.56
C LEU A 58 -30.47 -0.88 -5.15
N ALA A 59 -30.94 -1.22 -6.37
CA ALA A 59 -32.13 -0.61 -6.96
C ALA A 59 -33.43 -1.23 -6.40
N ALA A 60 -33.63 -1.10 -5.09
CA ALA A 60 -34.82 -1.57 -4.40
C ALA A 60 -35.22 -0.60 -3.28
N ASP A 61 -36.52 -0.62 -2.96
CA ASP A 61 -37.06 0.11 -1.81
C ASP A 61 -36.56 -0.50 -0.48
N PRO A 62 -36.21 0.34 0.52
CA PRO A 62 -35.69 -0.14 1.80
C PRO A 62 -36.57 -1.20 2.47
N TYR A 63 -37.90 -1.11 2.33
CA TYR A 63 -38.84 -2.07 2.91
C TYR A 63 -38.58 -3.52 2.45
N TYR A 64 -38.25 -3.72 1.17
CA TYR A 64 -37.95 -5.05 0.64
C TYR A 64 -36.56 -5.54 1.03
N VAL A 65 -35.60 -4.62 1.17
CA VAL A 65 -34.23 -4.96 1.57
C VAL A 65 -34.17 -5.33 3.06
N GLY A 66 -34.90 -4.62 3.92
CA GLY A 66 -35.01 -4.89 5.35
C GLY A 66 -35.79 -6.16 5.69
N ALA A 67 -36.52 -6.73 4.73
CA ALA A 67 -37.12 -8.04 4.87
C ALA A 67 -36.01 -9.09 4.92
N SER A 68 -36.06 -9.98 5.93
CA SER A 68 -35.05 -11.02 6.19
C SER A 68 -34.57 -11.75 4.92
N SER A 69 -35.42 -11.93 3.92
CA SER A 69 -35.03 -12.65 2.71
C SER A 69 -33.91 -12.00 1.87
N ILE A 70 -33.87 -10.67 1.67
CA ILE A 70 -32.88 -10.06 0.76
C ILE A 70 -31.56 -9.83 1.49
N LEU A 71 -31.61 -9.17 2.66
CA LEU A 71 -30.41 -8.88 3.44
C LEU A 71 -29.69 -10.16 3.89
N ASP A 72 -30.42 -11.21 4.30
CA ASP A 72 -29.79 -12.48 4.68
C ASP A 72 -29.16 -13.17 3.47
N ARG A 73 -29.82 -13.19 2.30
CA ARG A 73 -29.22 -13.73 1.06
C ARG A 73 -27.95 -12.99 0.67
N LEU A 74 -27.97 -11.66 0.76
CA LEU A 74 -26.80 -10.81 0.50
C LEU A 74 -25.64 -11.15 1.44
N VAL A 75 -25.86 -11.14 2.75
CA VAL A 75 -24.81 -11.40 3.75
C VAL A 75 -24.28 -12.84 3.64
N VAL A 76 -25.15 -13.81 3.38
CA VAL A 76 -24.77 -15.22 3.19
C VAL A 76 -23.92 -15.40 1.93
N ALA A 77 -24.33 -14.81 0.80
CA ALA A 77 -23.58 -14.88 -0.45
C ALA A 77 -22.20 -14.22 -0.30
N ALA A 78 -22.14 -13.01 0.25
CA ALA A 78 -20.89 -12.29 0.48
C ALA A 78 -19.95 -13.06 1.42
N ARG A 79 -20.48 -13.69 2.48
CA ARG A 79 -19.69 -14.50 3.41
C ARG A 79 -19.10 -15.75 2.75
N ALA A 80 -19.77 -16.34 1.76
CA ALA A 80 -19.30 -17.52 1.06
C ALA A 80 -18.03 -17.25 0.22
N TRP A 81 -17.79 -16.01 -0.20
CA TRP A 81 -16.64 -15.63 -1.02
C TRP A 81 -15.42 -15.17 -0.23
N VAL A 82 -15.54 -15.10 1.09
CA VAL A 82 -14.54 -14.55 1.98
C VAL A 82 -14.08 -15.65 2.97
N GLU A 83 -13.25 -16.56 2.47
CA GLU A 83 -12.69 -17.66 3.27
C GLU A 83 -11.69 -17.13 4.31
N GLY A 84 -11.80 -17.59 5.56
CA GLY A 84 -10.80 -17.33 6.61
C GLY A 84 -11.11 -16.20 7.60
N SER A 85 -12.21 -15.45 7.46
CA SER A 85 -12.65 -14.50 8.51
C SER A 85 -13.29 -15.27 9.68
N SER A 86 -12.80 -15.06 10.90
CA SER A 86 -13.36 -15.67 12.12
C SER A 86 -14.77 -15.16 12.47
N GLU A 87 -15.17 -14.01 11.91
CA GLU A 87 -16.48 -13.40 12.16
C GLU A 87 -17.40 -13.32 10.92
N GLY A 88 -16.80 -13.41 9.72
CA GLY A 88 -17.49 -13.34 8.43
C GLY A 88 -18.07 -11.95 8.11
N VAL A 89 -18.67 -11.83 6.92
CA VAL A 89 -19.34 -10.60 6.48
C VAL A 89 -20.56 -10.29 7.36
N GLN A 90 -20.75 -9.02 7.72
CA GLN A 90 -21.88 -8.53 8.53
C GLN A 90 -22.46 -7.23 7.96
N ALA A 91 -23.77 -7.03 8.06
CA ALA A 91 -24.42 -5.76 7.74
C ALA A 91 -24.38 -4.81 8.94
N VAL A 92 -23.87 -3.60 8.72
CA VAL A 92 -23.68 -2.54 9.72
C VAL A 92 -24.87 -1.58 9.74
N SER A 93 -25.34 -1.18 8.57
CA SER A 93 -26.42 -0.21 8.42
C SER A 93 -27.12 -0.39 7.07
N VAL A 94 -28.42 -0.12 7.02
CA VAL A 94 -29.22 -0.09 5.79
C VAL A 94 -29.85 1.29 5.73
N GLN A 95 -29.61 2.03 4.65
CA GLN A 95 -30.01 3.43 4.51
C GLN A 95 -30.73 3.63 3.17
N LYS A 96 -31.79 4.43 3.18
CA LYS A 96 -32.43 4.90 1.96
C LYS A 96 -31.51 5.91 1.28
N VAL A 97 -31.33 5.79 -0.03
CA VAL A 97 -30.65 6.78 -0.85
C VAL A 97 -31.71 7.62 -1.54
N ASP A 98 -31.75 8.92 -1.24
CA ASP A 98 -32.64 9.86 -1.92
C ASP A 98 -32.02 10.26 -3.25
N GLY A 99 -32.69 9.98 -4.35
CA GLY A 99 -32.24 10.29 -5.70
C GLY A 99 -33.40 10.59 -6.66
N PRO A 100 -33.11 11.20 -7.83
CA PRO A 100 -34.13 11.57 -8.82
C PRO A 100 -34.72 10.37 -9.58
N SER A 101 -34.10 9.19 -9.49
CA SER A 101 -34.53 7.92 -10.09
C SER A 101 -35.26 7.02 -9.09
N ALA A 102 -35.63 5.80 -9.53
CA ALA A 102 -36.27 4.75 -8.75
C ALA A 102 -35.69 4.56 -7.32
N PRO A 103 -36.50 4.09 -6.35
CA PRO A 103 -36.08 3.93 -4.96
C PRO A 103 -34.84 3.04 -4.86
N SER A 104 -33.82 3.55 -4.17
CA SER A 104 -32.53 2.88 -4.00
C SER A 104 -32.17 2.76 -2.51
N THR A 105 -31.48 1.67 -2.17
CA THR A 105 -31.11 1.34 -0.80
C THR A 105 -29.63 1.02 -0.71
N ARG A 106 -28.91 1.67 0.20
CA ARG A 106 -27.49 1.45 0.46
C ARG A 106 -27.31 0.57 1.69
N VAL A 107 -26.64 -0.57 1.51
CA VAL A 107 -26.31 -1.52 2.56
C VAL A 107 -24.82 -1.39 2.88
N TRP A 108 -24.47 -1.15 4.14
CA TRP A 108 -23.09 -1.06 4.61
C TRP A 108 -22.65 -2.41 5.15
N LEU A 109 -21.64 -3.03 4.53
CA LEU A 109 -21.12 -4.34 4.87
C LEU A 109 -19.72 -4.23 5.47
N THR A 110 -19.42 -5.01 6.49
CA THR A 110 -18.08 -5.12 7.06
C THR A 110 -17.62 -6.57 7.07
N SER A 111 -16.31 -6.78 6.94
CA SER A 111 -15.68 -8.09 7.03
C SER A 111 -14.33 -7.97 7.72
N PRO A 112 -14.27 -8.07 9.05
CA PRO A 112 -13.02 -7.97 9.81
C PRO A 112 -11.96 -8.93 9.28
N GLY A 113 -10.72 -8.44 9.15
CA GLY A 113 -9.57 -9.19 8.64
C GLY A 113 -9.52 -9.41 7.13
N VAL A 114 -10.49 -8.89 6.37
CA VAL A 114 -10.54 -9.05 4.90
C VAL A 114 -10.40 -7.68 4.27
N SER A 115 -9.36 -7.54 3.45
CA SER A 115 -9.17 -6.35 2.63
C SER A 115 -10.04 -6.42 1.37
N ASN A 116 -10.45 -5.26 0.84
CA ASN A 116 -11.03 -5.14 -0.50
C ASN A 116 -12.38 -5.88 -0.71
N LEU A 117 -13.26 -5.84 0.30
CA LEU A 117 -14.59 -6.48 0.22
C LEU A 117 -15.46 -5.91 -0.91
N ASP A 118 -15.39 -4.60 -1.14
CA ASP A 118 -15.99 -3.91 -2.28
C ASP A 118 -15.63 -4.57 -3.61
N HIS A 119 -14.36 -4.90 -3.80
CA HIS A 119 -13.89 -5.53 -5.03
C HIS A 119 -14.37 -6.99 -5.16
N VAL A 120 -14.50 -7.74 -4.05
CA VAL A 120 -15.13 -9.08 -4.08
C VAL A 120 -16.56 -8.99 -4.55
N LEU A 121 -17.33 -8.07 -3.98
CA LEU A 121 -18.74 -7.86 -4.31
C LEU A 121 -18.90 -7.42 -5.77
N LEU A 122 -18.01 -6.55 -6.26
CA LEU A 122 -18.01 -6.06 -7.62
C LEU A 122 -17.65 -7.16 -8.63
N HIS A 123 -16.62 -7.96 -8.36
CA HIS A 123 -16.19 -9.06 -9.23
C HIS A 123 -17.22 -10.21 -9.30
N ARG A 124 -18.05 -10.36 -8.27
CA ARG A 124 -19.16 -11.33 -8.20
C ARG A 124 -20.53 -10.68 -8.39
N LYS A 125 -20.58 -9.47 -8.96
CA LYS A 125 -21.81 -8.67 -9.08
C LYS A 125 -22.94 -9.45 -9.73
N ASP A 126 -22.71 -10.07 -10.89
CA ASP A 126 -23.76 -10.79 -11.63
C ASP A 126 -24.31 -11.99 -10.83
N GLU A 127 -23.44 -12.73 -10.14
CA GLU A 127 -23.82 -13.84 -9.26
C GLU A 127 -24.61 -13.33 -8.05
N LEU A 128 -24.21 -12.18 -7.51
CA LEU A 128 -24.88 -11.54 -6.38
C LEU A 128 -26.28 -11.04 -6.76
N GLU A 129 -26.42 -10.34 -7.89
CA GLU A 129 -27.69 -9.86 -8.44
C GLU A 129 -28.66 -11.01 -8.67
N HIS A 130 -28.17 -12.12 -9.25
CA HIS A 130 -28.97 -13.33 -9.45
C HIS A 130 -29.43 -13.93 -8.11
N THR A 131 -28.58 -13.94 -7.10
CA THR A 131 -28.87 -14.53 -5.78
C THR A 131 -29.86 -13.67 -4.96
N ILE A 132 -29.71 -12.35 -5.00
CA ILE A 132 -30.57 -11.43 -4.23
C ILE A 132 -31.86 -11.08 -4.98
N GLY A 133 -31.87 -11.18 -6.31
CA GLY A 133 -33.01 -10.87 -7.17
C GLY A 133 -33.23 -9.36 -7.40
N VAL A 134 -32.20 -8.55 -7.21
CA VAL A 134 -32.21 -7.08 -7.32
C VAL A 134 -30.93 -6.64 -8.02
N SER A 135 -31.01 -5.63 -8.89
CA SER A 135 -29.83 -5.07 -9.55
C SER A 135 -29.01 -4.19 -8.60
N ILE A 136 -27.69 -4.31 -8.70
CA ILE A 136 -26.71 -3.54 -7.95
C ILE A 136 -26.31 -2.33 -8.81
N THR A 137 -26.59 -1.15 -8.30
CA THR A 137 -26.27 0.12 -9.00
C THR A 137 -24.84 0.56 -8.76
N ASP A 138 -24.30 0.32 -7.56
CA ASP A 138 -22.98 0.80 -7.17
C ASP A 138 -22.38 -0.06 -6.05
N VAL A 139 -21.04 -0.15 -6.00
CA VAL A 139 -20.27 -0.92 -5.01
C VAL A 139 -19.06 -0.10 -4.56
N GLY A 140 -18.87 0.03 -3.24
CA GLY A 140 -17.81 0.84 -2.67
C GLY A 140 -18.23 2.30 -2.50
N VAL A 141 -17.39 3.06 -1.80
CA VAL A 141 -17.57 4.51 -1.70
C VAL A 141 -17.14 5.04 -3.05
N GLY A 142 -18.10 5.41 -3.91
CA GLY A 142 -17.88 5.74 -5.31
C GLY A 142 -16.69 6.67 -5.56
N THR A 143 -16.13 6.59 -6.76
CA THR A 143 -15.11 7.54 -7.22
C THR A 143 -15.68 8.95 -7.26
N CYS A 144 -14.78 9.92 -7.44
CA CYS A 144 -14.99 11.38 -7.45
C CYS A 144 -16.15 11.95 -8.30
N GLU A 145 -16.94 11.10 -8.94
CA GLU A 145 -18.20 11.43 -9.61
C GLU A 145 -19.28 11.88 -8.62
N GLU A 146 -19.42 11.26 -7.44
CA GLU A 146 -20.36 11.76 -6.40
C GLU A 146 -19.93 13.15 -5.87
N ALA A 147 -18.62 13.43 -5.85
CA ALA A 147 -18.04 14.73 -5.46
C ALA A 147 -18.18 15.81 -6.56
N ALA A 148 -18.20 15.40 -7.82
CA ALA A 148 -18.31 16.27 -8.98
C ALA A 148 -19.70 16.90 -9.13
N GLN A 149 -20.69 16.42 -8.38
CA GLN A 149 -22.04 16.98 -8.36
C GLN A 149 -22.10 18.38 -7.70
N GLU A 150 -21.03 18.84 -7.04
CA GLU A 150 -20.92 20.16 -6.40
C GLU A 150 -19.98 21.17 -7.11
N ASP A 151 -19.77 21.08 -8.43
CA ASP A 151 -18.97 22.05 -9.23
C ASP A 151 -17.50 22.25 -8.77
N LEU A 152 -17.00 21.40 -7.85
CA LEU A 152 -15.64 21.43 -7.32
C LEU A 152 -14.74 20.61 -8.24
N GLY A 153 -14.22 21.24 -9.30
CA GLY A 153 -13.16 20.66 -10.12
C GLY A 153 -11.92 20.38 -9.29
N CYS A 154 -11.73 19.14 -8.84
CA CYS A 154 -10.57 18.76 -8.03
C CYS A 154 -9.33 18.59 -8.92
N SER A 155 -8.43 19.58 -8.93
CA SER A 155 -7.19 19.55 -9.72
C SER A 155 -6.07 18.72 -9.09
N GLU A 156 -6.08 18.52 -7.78
CA GLU A 156 -5.00 17.83 -7.02
C GLU A 156 -5.33 16.37 -6.67
N GLY A 157 -6.49 15.88 -7.10
CA GLY A 157 -7.03 14.56 -6.74
C GLY A 157 -8.28 14.66 -5.88
N CYS A 158 -8.95 13.53 -5.66
CA CYS A 158 -10.08 13.49 -4.75
C CYS A 158 -10.13 12.18 -3.95
N ALA A 159 -10.73 12.29 -2.77
CA ALA A 159 -10.92 11.19 -1.85
C ALA A 159 -12.34 11.22 -1.31
N ALA A 160 -12.96 10.04 -1.24
CA ALA A 160 -14.21 9.84 -0.53
C ALA A 160 -13.94 8.97 0.70
N GLN A 161 -14.47 9.40 1.86
CA GLN A 161 -14.36 8.66 3.11
C GLN A 161 -15.72 8.52 3.76
N ALA A 162 -16.06 7.31 4.18
CA ALA A 162 -17.23 7.05 4.99
C ALA A 162 -16.96 7.44 6.44
N SER A 163 -17.91 8.12 7.08
CA SER A 163 -17.82 8.50 8.48
C SER A 163 -19.16 8.30 9.19
N VAL A 164 -19.08 7.98 10.48
CA VAL A 164 -20.28 7.85 11.33
C VAL A 164 -20.78 9.23 11.68
N THR A 165 -22.05 9.53 11.37
CA THR A 165 -22.67 10.81 11.71
C THR A 165 -23.62 10.67 12.90
N SER A 166 -24.07 11.79 13.48
CA SER A 166 -25.10 11.76 14.53
C SER A 166 -26.45 11.30 13.96
N GLY A 167 -26.93 10.15 14.39
CA GLY A 167 -28.23 9.60 13.98
C GLY A 167 -28.23 8.08 13.81
N PHE A 168 -29.43 7.52 13.61
CA PHE A 168 -29.64 6.12 13.31
C PHE A 168 -30.49 5.99 12.05
N SER A 169 -30.21 4.96 11.26
CA SER A 169 -31.09 4.52 10.19
C SER A 169 -31.99 3.41 10.72
N VAL A 170 -33.29 3.50 10.43
CA VAL A 170 -34.30 2.50 10.76
C VAL A 170 -35.00 2.11 9.47
N VAL A 171 -34.93 0.82 9.13
CA VAL A 171 -35.61 0.24 7.98
C VAL A 171 -36.55 -0.84 8.48
N ASP A 172 -37.85 -0.53 8.45
CA ASP A 172 -38.91 -1.44 8.82
C ASP A 172 -39.30 -2.34 7.64
N ALA A 173 -39.52 -3.62 7.92
CA ALA A 173 -40.09 -4.59 7.00
C ALA A 173 -41.25 -5.34 7.69
N ASN A 174 -41.91 -6.25 6.96
CA ASN A 174 -43.12 -6.89 7.45
C ASN A 174 -42.95 -7.65 8.79
N THR A 175 -41.83 -8.36 8.94
CA THR A 175 -41.55 -9.21 10.11
C THR A 175 -40.21 -8.90 10.79
N SER A 176 -39.49 -7.89 10.32
CA SER A 176 -38.15 -7.53 10.79
C SER A 176 -37.94 -6.03 10.69
N ALA A 177 -37.06 -5.49 11.52
CA ALA A 177 -36.57 -4.12 11.40
C ALA A 177 -35.05 -4.14 11.56
N VAL A 178 -34.36 -3.35 10.74
CA VAL A 178 -32.91 -3.18 10.80
C VAL A 178 -32.61 -1.78 11.31
N VAL A 179 -31.85 -1.70 12.40
CA VAL A 179 -31.44 -0.43 13.01
C VAL A 179 -29.93 -0.38 13.04
N GLY A 180 -29.34 0.67 12.49
CA GLY A 180 -27.89 0.86 12.44
C GLY A 180 -27.49 2.32 12.57
N PRO A 181 -26.19 2.61 12.80
CA PRO A 181 -25.68 3.98 12.78
C PRO A 181 -25.91 4.62 11.41
N TRP A 182 -26.13 5.92 11.37
CA TRP A 182 -26.09 6.65 10.10
C TRP A 182 -24.64 6.81 9.65
N VAL A 183 -24.37 6.50 8.39
CA VAL A 183 -23.02 6.56 7.80
C VAL A 183 -23.09 7.49 6.60
N GLY A 184 -22.42 8.64 6.72
CA GLY A 184 -22.29 9.61 5.64
C GLY A 184 -21.07 9.31 4.78
N VAL A 185 -21.19 9.52 3.47
CA VAL A 185 -20.04 9.62 2.58
C VAL A 185 -19.65 11.09 2.50
N HIS A 186 -18.39 11.40 2.80
CA HIS A 186 -17.85 12.73 2.62
C HIS A 186 -16.79 12.69 1.53
N SER A 187 -17.02 13.46 0.48
CA SER A 187 -16.05 13.69 -0.58
C SER A 187 -15.31 14.99 -0.34
N GLY A 188 -14.00 14.99 -0.59
CA GLY A 188 -13.18 16.20 -0.56
C GLY A 188 -12.15 16.20 -1.68
N CYS A 189 -11.82 17.40 -2.17
CA CYS A 189 -10.64 17.57 -3.03
C CYS A 189 -9.37 17.39 -2.21
N GLY A 190 -8.48 16.55 -2.73
CA GLY A 190 -7.24 16.16 -2.09
C GLY A 190 -6.94 14.68 -2.35
N CYS A 191 -5.66 14.37 -2.55
CA CYS A 191 -5.20 12.99 -2.62
C CYS A 191 -5.46 12.29 -1.28
N ALA A 192 -6.15 11.14 -1.32
CA ALA A 192 -6.53 10.40 -0.13
C ALA A 192 -5.32 10.19 0.79
N ARG A 193 -5.37 10.82 1.96
CA ARG A 193 -4.46 10.51 3.05
C ARG A 193 -4.90 9.15 3.55
N PHE A 194 -4.05 8.14 3.47
CA PHE A 194 -4.18 7.00 4.37
C PHE A 194 -3.96 7.54 5.77
N ALA A 195 -5.01 8.09 6.38
CA ALA A 195 -4.94 8.54 7.77
C ALA A 195 -4.34 7.37 8.55
N PRO A 196 -3.23 7.56 9.26
CA PRO A 196 -2.80 6.55 10.21
C PRO A 196 -4.03 6.28 11.07
N ALA A 197 -4.50 5.03 11.05
CA ALA A 197 -5.61 4.64 11.90
C ALA A 197 -5.25 5.13 13.30
N ASP A 198 -6.09 6.00 13.87
CA ASP A 198 -5.88 6.58 15.19
C ASP A 198 -6.15 5.47 16.21
N ASP A 199 -5.26 4.49 16.21
CA ASP A 199 -5.35 3.25 16.96
C ASP A 199 -4.89 3.58 18.38
N THR A 200 -5.72 4.35 19.07
CA THR A 200 -5.61 4.57 20.51
C THR A 200 -6.00 3.31 21.29
N VAL A 201 -6.72 2.39 20.64
CA VAL A 201 -7.21 1.11 21.19
C VAL A 201 -6.82 -0.03 20.26
N CYS A 202 -6.42 -1.16 20.81
CA CYS A 202 -6.13 -2.37 20.04
C CYS A 202 -7.42 -2.96 19.47
N SER A 203 -7.47 -3.14 18.16
CA SER A 203 -8.51 -3.86 17.43
C SER A 203 -7.92 -5.04 16.64
N ALA A 204 -8.77 -5.85 16.03
CA ALA A 204 -8.36 -7.01 15.23
C ALA A 204 -7.44 -6.62 14.05
N ASP A 205 -7.58 -5.40 13.52
CA ASP A 205 -6.87 -4.94 12.32
C ASP A 205 -5.68 -4.02 12.64
N THR A 206 -5.46 -3.64 13.91
CA THR A 206 -4.34 -2.78 14.34
C THR A 206 -2.99 -3.39 13.98
N CYS A 207 -2.83 -4.70 14.18
CA CYS A 207 -1.61 -5.43 13.90
C CYS A 207 -1.87 -6.55 12.90
N LEU A 208 -1.17 -6.53 11.77
CA LEU A 208 -1.37 -7.48 10.69
C LEU A 208 -0.52 -8.73 10.90
N ASN A 209 -0.82 -9.78 10.12
CA ASN A 209 0.00 -10.99 9.98
C ASN A 209 0.43 -11.64 11.33
N GLY A 210 -0.48 -11.70 12.29
CA GLY A 210 -0.22 -12.31 13.60
C GLY A 210 0.55 -11.42 14.59
N GLY A 211 0.64 -10.12 14.32
CA GLY A 211 1.19 -9.14 15.25
C GLY A 211 0.37 -9.03 16.54
N HIS A 212 1.06 -8.93 17.68
CA HIS A 212 0.39 -8.72 18.98
C HIS A 212 0.29 -7.23 19.26
N CYS A 213 -0.94 -6.70 19.36
CA CYS A 213 -1.17 -5.31 19.73
C CYS A 213 -0.98 -5.07 21.23
N VAL A 214 -0.27 -4.01 21.60
CA VAL A 214 -0.09 -3.57 22.98
C VAL A 214 -0.47 -2.09 23.10
N PRO A 215 -1.40 -1.73 24.00
CA PRO A 215 -1.72 -0.33 24.25
C PRO A 215 -0.55 0.39 24.92
N THR A 216 -0.36 1.66 24.59
CA THR A 216 0.67 2.55 25.13
C THR A 216 0.05 3.89 25.54
N PRO A 217 0.71 4.73 26.36
CA PRO A 217 0.18 6.04 26.74
C PRO A 217 0.22 7.08 25.59
N THR A 218 0.52 6.68 24.35
CA THR A 218 0.58 7.52 23.13
C THR A 218 -0.17 6.90 21.95
N GLY A 219 -0.94 5.82 22.18
CA GLY A 219 -1.57 5.03 21.10
C GLY A 219 -1.29 3.54 21.27
N THR A 220 -1.31 2.77 20.20
CA THR A 220 -0.97 1.33 20.23
C THR A 220 0.40 1.06 19.61
N ARG A 221 0.97 -0.11 19.93
CA ARG A 221 2.18 -0.63 19.29
C ARG A 221 2.00 -2.10 18.93
N CYS A 222 2.53 -2.50 17.78
CA CYS A 222 2.56 -3.92 17.41
C CYS A 222 3.89 -4.57 17.76
N ILE A 223 3.83 -5.74 18.40
CA ILE A 223 4.96 -6.66 18.51
C ILE A 223 4.87 -7.61 17.32
N CYS A 224 5.83 -7.50 16.42
CA CYS A 224 5.78 -8.18 15.13
C CYS A 224 6.47 -9.55 15.18
N PRO A 225 5.80 -10.63 14.73
CA PRO A 225 6.42 -11.93 14.58
C PRO A 225 7.46 -11.89 13.45
N HIS A 226 8.33 -12.90 13.41
CA HIS A 226 9.41 -12.98 12.43
C HIS A 226 8.90 -12.92 10.98
N GLY A 227 9.61 -12.16 10.13
CA GLY A 227 9.27 -12.01 8.71
C GLY A 227 8.18 -10.98 8.42
N THR A 228 7.77 -10.21 9.42
CA THR A 228 6.86 -9.07 9.31
C THR A 228 7.58 -7.77 9.70
N PHE A 229 7.18 -6.64 9.12
CA PHE A 229 7.93 -5.38 9.14
C PHE A 229 7.04 -4.17 9.43
N GLY A 230 7.65 -3.11 9.99
CA GLY A 230 7.00 -1.82 10.25
C GLY A 230 6.07 -1.83 11.47
N SER A 231 5.36 -0.71 11.68
CA SER A 231 4.53 -0.47 12.86
C SER A 231 3.28 -1.35 12.97
N ARG A 232 2.85 -1.96 11.87
CA ARG A 232 1.67 -2.85 11.80
C ARG A 232 1.99 -4.28 11.35
N CYS A 233 3.26 -4.70 11.38
CA CYS A 233 3.65 -6.09 11.05
C CYS A 233 3.25 -6.53 9.63
N LYS A 234 3.61 -5.72 8.63
CA LYS A 234 3.34 -6.00 7.22
C LYS A 234 4.29 -7.08 6.67
N ILE A 235 3.81 -7.95 5.79
CA ILE A 235 4.66 -8.81 4.96
C ILE A 235 4.87 -8.10 3.62
N LEU A 236 6.11 -7.82 3.25
CA LEU A 236 6.42 -6.97 2.10
C LEU A 236 6.72 -7.74 0.81
N SER A 237 6.45 -9.04 0.74
CA SER A 237 6.70 -9.84 -0.45
C SER A 237 5.63 -10.90 -0.66
N ARG A 238 5.40 -11.28 -1.92
CA ARG A 238 4.48 -12.36 -2.30
C ARG A 238 5.04 -13.11 -3.52
N HIS A 239 4.88 -14.43 -3.49
CA HIS A 239 5.23 -15.34 -4.57
C HIS A 239 4.01 -15.61 -5.47
N PHE A 240 4.25 -15.75 -6.77
CA PHE A 240 3.27 -16.11 -7.77
C PHE A 240 3.76 -17.34 -8.54
N GLU A 241 2.92 -18.37 -8.61
CA GLU A 241 3.28 -19.66 -9.22
C GLU A 241 3.27 -19.61 -10.76
N GLY A 242 2.72 -18.55 -11.34
CA GLY A 242 2.48 -18.39 -12.77
C GLY A 242 1.26 -19.19 -13.26
N GLY A 243 1.21 -19.42 -14.57
CA GLY A 243 0.24 -20.31 -15.20
C GLY A 243 0.70 -21.76 -15.10
N GLY A 244 -0.26 -22.70 -15.07
CA GLY A 244 0.06 -24.12 -15.24
C GLY A 244 0.72 -24.35 -16.61
N PRO A 245 1.44 -25.48 -16.80
CA PRO A 245 1.87 -25.89 -18.14
C PRO A 245 0.60 -26.17 -18.95
N GLY A 246 0.14 -25.17 -19.71
CA GLY A 246 -0.88 -25.34 -20.74
C GLY A 246 -0.33 -26.31 -21.78
N GLY A 247 -0.57 -27.59 -21.55
CA GLY A 247 -0.24 -28.65 -22.48
C GLY A 247 -1.00 -28.44 -23.77
N GLU A 248 -0.36 -28.80 -24.87
CA GLU A 248 -0.90 -28.87 -26.25
C GLU A 248 -2.09 -29.86 -26.39
N THR A 249 -2.74 -30.26 -25.30
CA THR A 249 -3.89 -31.17 -25.28
C THR A 249 -5.14 -30.40 -24.89
N GLY A 250 -5.85 -29.90 -25.90
CA GLY A 250 -7.15 -29.24 -25.72
C GLY A 250 -8.17 -30.14 -25.05
N GLY A 251 -8.58 -29.75 -23.85
CA GLY A 251 -9.69 -30.33 -23.08
C GLY A 251 -10.83 -29.31 -22.98
N ARG A 252 -12.08 -29.76 -23.10
CA ARG A 252 -13.20 -28.90 -23.52
C ARG A 252 -13.83 -27.96 -22.47
N ASN A 253 -13.26 -27.79 -21.27
CA ASN A 253 -13.78 -26.90 -20.22
C ASN A 253 -12.65 -26.06 -19.58
N GLN A 254 -12.00 -25.24 -20.41
CA GLN A 254 -10.66 -24.68 -20.18
C GLN A 254 -10.69 -23.14 -20.22
N MET A 255 -11.40 -22.51 -19.29
CA MET A 255 -11.44 -21.04 -19.19
C MET A 255 -11.09 -20.53 -17.79
N GLU A 256 -11.21 -21.37 -16.76
CA GLU A 256 -10.87 -21.05 -15.36
C GLU A 256 -9.50 -21.61 -14.94
N GLU A 257 -9.00 -22.67 -15.59
CA GLU A 257 -7.70 -23.30 -15.28
C GLU A 257 -6.47 -22.50 -15.78
N ASP A 258 -6.66 -21.60 -16.75
CA ASP A 258 -5.59 -20.82 -17.39
C ASP A 258 -5.27 -19.50 -16.66
N LEU A 259 -6.13 -19.06 -15.72
CA LEU A 259 -5.81 -17.92 -14.86
C LEU A 259 -4.73 -18.37 -13.86
N GLY A 260 -3.54 -17.81 -14.00
CA GLY A 260 -2.40 -18.13 -13.12
C GLY A 260 -2.40 -17.29 -11.84
N GLY A 261 -1.22 -17.18 -11.22
CA GLY A 261 -1.05 -16.43 -9.97
C GLY A 261 -1.45 -14.96 -10.06
N TRP A 262 -2.32 -14.49 -9.15
CA TRP A 262 -2.67 -13.07 -8.98
C TRP A 262 -2.99 -12.76 -7.50
N ALA A 263 -2.93 -11.50 -7.12
CA ALA A 263 -3.38 -11.02 -5.81
C ALA A 263 -3.90 -9.58 -5.91
N TRP A 264 -4.94 -9.26 -5.15
CA TRP A 264 -5.48 -7.91 -5.05
C TRP A 264 -4.85 -7.16 -3.90
N VAL A 265 -4.44 -5.93 -4.18
CA VAL A 265 -4.04 -4.95 -3.18
C VAL A 265 -4.95 -3.72 -3.31
N PRO A 266 -4.97 -2.81 -2.31
CA PRO A 266 -5.77 -1.59 -2.40
C PRO A 266 -5.55 -0.83 -3.70
N SER A 267 -6.59 -0.16 -4.19
CA SER A 267 -6.56 0.64 -5.42
C SER A 267 -5.51 1.77 -5.35
N ILE A 268 -5.07 2.21 -6.52
CA ILE A 268 -4.22 3.40 -6.63
C ILE A 268 -5.10 4.61 -6.33
N PRO A 269 -4.72 5.51 -5.39
CA PRO A 269 -5.54 6.66 -5.06
C PRO A 269 -5.62 7.61 -6.27
N SER A 270 -6.79 8.20 -6.50
CA SER A 270 -7.06 9.13 -7.61
C SER A 270 -6.39 10.50 -7.36
N CYS A 271 -5.08 10.55 -7.57
CA CYS A 271 -4.23 11.70 -7.34
C CYS A 271 -3.62 12.22 -8.65
N ALA A 272 -3.44 13.54 -8.74
CA ALA A 272 -2.84 14.18 -9.92
C ALA A 272 -1.34 13.88 -10.07
N GLU A 273 -0.70 13.53 -8.96
CA GLU A 273 0.67 13.05 -8.91
C GLU A 273 0.69 11.67 -8.23
N VAL A 274 1.31 10.70 -8.90
CA VAL A 274 1.49 9.36 -8.34
C VAL A 274 2.91 8.88 -8.56
N HIS A 275 3.47 8.32 -7.49
CA HIS A 275 4.72 7.56 -7.54
C HIS A 275 4.46 6.16 -6.99
N LEU A 276 4.52 5.20 -7.90
CA LEU A 276 4.45 3.77 -7.61
C LEU A 276 5.84 3.15 -7.76
N SER A 277 6.25 2.29 -6.83
CA SER A 277 7.46 1.48 -7.02
C SER A 277 7.27 0.05 -6.56
N LEU A 278 7.92 -0.89 -7.23
CA LEU A 278 7.98 -2.29 -6.82
C LEU A 278 9.33 -2.90 -7.16
N GLU A 279 9.63 -4.02 -6.52
CA GLU A 279 10.75 -4.87 -6.86
C GLU A 279 10.21 -6.21 -7.36
N VAL A 280 10.74 -6.68 -8.49
CA VAL A 280 10.33 -7.92 -9.15
C VAL A 280 11.51 -8.86 -9.31
N LEU A 281 11.23 -10.15 -9.15
CA LEU A 281 12.16 -11.24 -9.44
C LEU A 281 11.44 -12.27 -10.30
N THR A 282 11.95 -12.54 -11.50
CA THR A 282 11.38 -13.53 -12.40
C THR A 282 12.41 -13.99 -13.43
N GLY A 283 12.27 -15.23 -13.90
CA GLY A 283 12.92 -15.73 -15.11
C GLY A 283 12.01 -15.73 -16.34
N SER A 284 10.76 -15.25 -16.20
CA SER A 284 9.78 -15.24 -17.28
C SER A 284 9.93 -13.97 -18.11
N PRO A 285 10.24 -14.07 -19.42
CA PRO A 285 10.40 -12.89 -20.27
C PRO A 285 9.07 -12.15 -20.51
N ASP A 286 7.95 -12.84 -20.40
CA ASP A 286 6.61 -12.29 -20.59
C ASP A 286 5.79 -12.48 -19.31
N ALA A 287 5.36 -11.38 -18.68
CA ALA A 287 4.55 -11.41 -17.47
C ALA A 287 3.80 -10.08 -17.25
N THR A 288 2.58 -10.13 -16.75
CA THR A 288 1.87 -8.95 -16.23
C THR A 288 2.22 -8.76 -14.77
N LEU A 289 2.79 -7.59 -14.45
CA LEU A 289 3.26 -7.25 -13.11
C LEU A 289 2.19 -6.53 -12.31
N LEU A 290 1.57 -5.51 -12.91
CA LEU A 290 0.49 -4.72 -12.32
C LEU A 290 -0.62 -4.48 -13.33
N TYR A 291 -1.86 -4.52 -12.86
CA TYR A 291 -3.04 -4.12 -13.63
C TYR A 291 -4.04 -3.37 -12.73
N SER A 292 -4.49 -2.20 -13.14
CA SER A 292 -5.60 -1.48 -12.54
C SER A 292 -6.45 -0.92 -13.68
N GLY A 293 -7.73 -1.26 -13.73
CA GLY A 293 -8.58 -0.90 -14.86
C GLY A 293 -9.80 -1.82 -14.95
N PRO A 294 -10.59 -1.72 -16.03
CA PRO A 294 -11.84 -2.47 -16.20
C PRO A 294 -11.63 -3.99 -16.16
N ASP A 295 -12.57 -4.72 -15.60
CA ASP A 295 -12.58 -6.19 -15.52
C ASP A 295 -13.59 -6.86 -16.47
N HIS A 296 -14.57 -6.11 -16.99
CA HIS A 296 -15.61 -6.58 -17.90
C HIS A 296 -15.86 -5.62 -19.07
N LEU A 297 -16.60 -6.10 -20.08
CA LEU A 297 -17.05 -5.29 -21.21
C LEU A 297 -17.83 -4.07 -20.70
N PRO A 298 -17.65 -2.87 -21.29
CA PRO A 298 -18.32 -1.70 -20.78
C PRO A 298 -19.85 -1.85 -20.89
N PRO A 299 -20.61 -1.45 -19.85
CA PRO A 299 -22.02 -1.13 -20.06
C PRO A 299 -22.08 -0.01 -21.12
N ALA A 300 -22.98 -0.17 -22.09
CA ALA A 300 -23.01 0.63 -23.32
C ALA A 300 -22.89 2.15 -23.09
N GLN A 301 -22.08 2.81 -23.94
CA GLN A 301 -21.83 4.26 -24.08
C GLN A 301 -21.37 4.98 -22.80
N GLY A 302 -20.08 5.32 -22.74
CA GLY A 302 -19.47 6.05 -21.62
C GLY A 302 -18.45 5.25 -20.79
N ALA A 303 -17.90 4.17 -21.36
CA ALA A 303 -16.91 3.31 -20.72
C ALA A 303 -15.72 4.10 -20.15
N ASN A 304 -15.50 4.00 -18.83
CA ASN A 304 -14.26 4.44 -18.21
C ASN A 304 -13.09 3.64 -18.83
N SER A 305 -12.21 4.33 -19.55
CA SER A 305 -11.02 3.73 -20.18
C SER A 305 -9.79 3.80 -19.29
N ASP A 306 -9.92 4.39 -18.09
CA ASP A 306 -8.84 4.58 -17.14
C ASP A 306 -8.21 3.25 -16.79
N MET A 307 -6.91 3.12 -17.06
CA MET A 307 -6.19 1.89 -16.82
C MET A 307 -4.68 2.11 -16.69
N LEU A 308 -4.05 1.23 -15.93
CA LEU A 308 -2.61 1.06 -15.83
C LEU A 308 -2.30 -0.41 -16.02
N ALA A 309 -1.41 -0.73 -16.96
CA ALA A 309 -0.82 -2.05 -17.12
C ALA A 309 0.71 -1.96 -17.20
N LEU A 310 1.38 -2.57 -16.22
CA LEU A 310 2.83 -2.76 -16.22
C LEU A 310 3.15 -4.22 -16.52
N GLU A 311 3.93 -4.43 -17.58
CA GLU A 311 4.20 -5.74 -18.15
C GLU A 311 5.70 -5.92 -18.42
N LEU A 312 6.16 -7.17 -18.42
CA LEU A 312 7.38 -7.60 -19.10
C LEU A 312 7.00 -8.18 -20.46
N ARG A 313 7.65 -7.71 -21.52
CA ARG A 313 7.52 -8.24 -22.88
C ARG A 313 8.91 -8.53 -23.43
N GLY A 314 9.22 -9.81 -23.67
CA GLY A 314 10.56 -10.23 -24.10
C GLY A 314 11.66 -9.81 -23.12
N GLY A 315 11.36 -9.79 -21.81
CA GLY A 315 12.27 -9.38 -20.73
C GLY A 315 12.40 -7.88 -20.55
N ARG A 316 11.70 -7.06 -21.35
CA ARG A 316 11.74 -5.59 -21.28
C ARG A 316 10.50 -5.05 -20.59
N PRO A 317 10.62 -4.04 -19.70
CA PRO A 317 9.46 -3.43 -19.07
C PRO A 317 8.68 -2.58 -20.07
N SER A 318 7.36 -2.67 -19.97
CA SER A 318 6.38 -1.98 -20.82
C SER A 318 5.23 -1.48 -19.95
N LEU A 319 4.95 -0.18 -20.04
CA LEU A 319 3.82 0.48 -19.40
C LEU A 319 2.78 0.87 -20.45
N LEU A 320 1.50 0.67 -20.13
CA LEU A 320 0.37 1.29 -20.78
C LEU A 320 -0.44 2.02 -19.72
N LEU A 321 -0.72 3.31 -19.94
CA LEU A 321 -1.48 4.15 -19.03
C LEU A 321 -2.51 4.95 -19.83
N ASP A 322 -3.77 4.81 -19.50
CA ASP A 322 -4.86 5.64 -20.00
C ASP A 322 -5.53 6.29 -18.79
N LEU A 323 -5.69 7.61 -18.81
CA LEU A 323 -6.36 8.36 -17.74
C LEU A 323 -7.72 8.89 -18.21
N GLY A 324 -8.24 8.41 -19.36
CA GLY A 324 -9.54 8.80 -19.92
C GLY A 324 -9.42 9.75 -21.13
N ALA A 325 -8.25 10.33 -21.36
CA ALA A 325 -7.94 11.17 -22.52
C ALA A 325 -7.22 10.40 -23.65
N GLY A 326 -7.00 9.09 -23.46
CA GLY A 326 -6.35 8.21 -24.42
C GLY A 326 -5.01 7.66 -23.92
N PRO A 327 -4.55 6.55 -24.53
CA PRO A 327 -3.45 5.75 -24.00
C PRO A 327 -2.07 6.34 -24.27
N ALA A 328 -1.24 6.41 -23.24
CA ALA A 328 0.20 6.58 -23.30
C ALA A 328 0.89 5.21 -23.13
N ALA A 329 1.72 4.84 -24.10
CA ALA A 329 2.52 3.61 -24.04
C ALA A 329 4.00 3.95 -23.92
N LEU A 330 4.70 3.29 -23.00
CA LEU A 330 6.13 3.43 -22.78
C LEU A 330 6.77 2.05 -22.75
N SER A 331 7.76 1.82 -23.60
CA SER A 331 8.57 0.60 -23.57
C SER A 331 10.04 0.99 -23.50
N LEU A 332 10.76 0.44 -22.53
CA LEU A 332 12.17 0.72 -22.39
C LEU A 332 12.98 -0.33 -23.12
N ASN A 333 13.93 0.15 -23.93
CA ASN A 333 15.02 -0.69 -24.40
C ASN A 333 16.07 -0.81 -23.29
N ALA A 334 15.68 -1.47 -22.19
CA ALA A 334 16.61 -1.85 -21.13
C ALA A 334 17.84 -2.53 -21.77
N SER A 335 19.04 -2.11 -21.37
CA SER A 335 20.30 -2.69 -21.86
C SER A 335 20.42 -4.18 -21.52
N TYR A 336 19.60 -4.66 -20.57
CA TYR A 336 19.51 -6.03 -20.10
C TYR A 336 18.04 -6.46 -19.93
N SER A 337 17.81 -7.77 -19.90
CA SER A 337 16.51 -8.37 -19.60
C SER A 337 16.26 -8.36 -18.10
N LEU A 338 15.06 -7.97 -17.66
CA LEU A 338 14.64 -8.09 -16.25
C LEU A 338 14.21 -9.52 -15.88
N ALA A 339 14.14 -10.40 -16.87
CA ALA A 339 13.84 -11.82 -16.70
C ALA A 339 15.12 -12.65 -16.48
N ASP A 340 16.10 -12.10 -15.77
CA ASP A 340 17.40 -12.73 -15.48
C ASP A 340 17.42 -13.48 -14.14
N SER A 341 16.25 -13.60 -13.51
CA SER A 341 16.08 -14.17 -12.18
C SER A 341 16.81 -13.42 -11.06
N THR A 342 17.09 -12.12 -11.22
CA THR A 342 17.57 -11.25 -10.14
C THR A 342 16.50 -10.24 -9.71
N TRP A 343 16.76 -9.50 -8.62
CA TRP A 343 15.83 -8.46 -8.16
C TRP A 343 16.04 -7.18 -8.97
N HIS A 344 14.97 -6.70 -9.60
CA HIS A 344 14.95 -5.42 -10.29
C HIS A 344 13.91 -4.50 -9.67
N ARG A 345 14.22 -3.21 -9.59
CA ARG A 345 13.26 -2.18 -9.17
C ARG A 345 12.71 -1.43 -10.37
N LEU A 346 11.40 -1.20 -10.31
CA LEU A 346 10.66 -0.38 -11.25
C LEU A 346 10.02 0.76 -10.47
N ASP A 347 10.32 2.00 -10.87
CA ASP A 347 9.65 3.21 -10.41
C ASP A 347 8.80 3.76 -11.54
N LEU A 348 7.52 3.99 -11.29
CA LEU A 348 6.57 4.65 -12.17
C LEU A 348 6.14 5.97 -11.54
N ILE A 349 6.34 7.06 -12.27
CA ILE A 349 6.01 8.40 -11.80
C ILE A 349 5.16 9.06 -12.88
N TRP A 350 4.00 9.58 -12.52
CA TRP A 350 3.25 10.47 -13.40
C TRP A 350 2.76 11.69 -12.66
N LYS A 351 2.92 12.83 -13.32
CA LYS A 351 2.53 14.16 -12.84
C LYS A 351 2.20 14.99 -14.06
N ASP A 352 1.10 15.73 -13.99
CA ASP A 352 0.62 16.57 -15.09
C ASP A 352 0.48 15.74 -16.39
N GLU A 353 1.17 16.15 -17.46
CA GLU A 353 1.19 15.45 -18.74
C GLU A 353 2.40 14.50 -18.90
N LEU A 354 3.23 14.29 -17.87
CA LEU A 354 4.46 13.51 -17.97
C LEU A 354 4.32 12.18 -17.23
N VAL A 355 4.70 11.10 -17.92
CA VAL A 355 4.82 9.75 -17.34
C VAL A 355 6.25 9.30 -17.51
N GLU A 356 6.79 8.70 -16.47
CA GLU A 356 8.16 8.25 -16.40
C GLU A 356 8.25 6.85 -15.81
N MET A 357 9.11 6.03 -16.38
CA MET A 357 9.50 4.73 -15.85
C MET A 357 11.02 4.67 -15.70
N ILE A 358 11.48 4.20 -14.54
CA ILE A 358 12.90 4.06 -14.21
C ILE A 358 13.16 2.63 -13.73
N VAL A 359 14.20 2.02 -14.28
CA VAL A 359 14.69 0.68 -13.93
C VAL A 359 15.96 0.81 -13.08
N ASP A 360 15.99 0.14 -11.94
CA ASP A 360 17.16 0.03 -11.04
C ASP A 360 17.84 1.37 -10.70
N LEU A 361 17.04 2.45 -10.67
CA LEU A 361 17.50 3.83 -10.47
C LEU A 361 18.66 4.24 -11.41
N CYS A 362 18.74 3.64 -12.60
CA CYS A 362 19.82 3.85 -13.56
C CYS A 362 21.23 3.54 -13.02
N SER A 363 21.34 2.68 -12.00
CA SER A 363 22.62 2.34 -11.36
C SER A 363 23.51 1.39 -12.19
N GLY A 364 22.96 0.74 -13.22
CA GLY A 364 23.69 -0.19 -14.09
C GLY A 364 23.89 -1.60 -13.52
N ALA A 365 23.29 -1.93 -12.38
CA ALA A 365 23.31 -3.26 -11.76
C ALA A 365 21.99 -3.58 -11.06
N SER A 366 21.67 -4.88 -10.93
CA SER A 366 20.59 -5.35 -10.05
C SER A 366 20.87 -4.93 -8.60
N ILE A 367 19.82 -4.55 -7.85
CA ILE A 367 19.91 -4.03 -6.47
C ILE A 367 20.63 -4.99 -5.51
N ASP A 368 20.48 -6.29 -5.74
CA ASP A 368 21.12 -7.34 -4.93
C ASP A 368 22.30 -8.01 -5.67
N GLY A 369 22.61 -7.57 -6.90
CA GLY A 369 23.68 -8.13 -7.71
C GLY A 369 25.07 -7.72 -7.20
N PRO A 370 26.09 -8.60 -7.27
CA PRO A 370 27.46 -8.17 -7.08
C PRO A 370 27.81 -7.10 -8.14
N PRO A 371 28.63 -6.08 -7.80
CA PRO A 371 29.12 -5.14 -8.80
C PRO A 371 29.74 -5.95 -9.94
N ALA A 372 29.32 -5.64 -11.17
CA ALA A 372 29.68 -6.38 -12.37
C ALA A 372 31.17 -6.74 -12.33
N LYS A 373 31.47 -8.05 -12.23
CA LYS A 373 32.85 -8.52 -12.43
C LYS A 373 33.20 -8.13 -13.86
N SER A 374 34.11 -7.17 -14.02
CA SER A 374 34.74 -6.90 -15.31
C SER A 374 35.18 -8.25 -15.88
N SER A 375 34.58 -8.64 -16.98
CA SER A 375 34.95 -9.85 -17.71
C SER A 375 36.40 -9.72 -18.17
N LYS A 376 37.34 -10.16 -17.32
CA LYS A 376 38.70 -10.51 -17.72
C LYS A 376 38.83 -12.01 -17.52
N SER A 377 38.52 -12.73 -18.60
CA SER A 377 39.02 -14.09 -18.80
C SER A 377 40.54 -14.07 -18.71
N ALA A 378 41.11 -15.07 -18.06
CA ALA A 378 42.53 -15.21 -17.80
C ALA A 378 43.37 -15.26 -19.09
N LEU A 379 44.38 -14.40 -19.22
CA LEU A 379 45.81 -14.75 -19.32
C LEU A 379 46.68 -13.49 -19.57
N ASN A 380 47.84 -13.48 -18.90
CA ASN A 380 49.08 -12.74 -19.17
C ASN A 380 49.24 -11.27 -18.71
N ASP A 381 50.04 -11.16 -17.64
CA ASP A 381 51.18 -10.28 -17.37
C ASP A 381 51.12 -8.75 -17.58
N SER A 382 51.36 -8.07 -16.45
CA SER A 382 52.09 -6.81 -16.32
C SER A 382 51.59 -5.62 -17.14
N GLU A 383 50.52 -4.98 -16.66
CA GLU A 383 50.31 -3.54 -16.86
C GLU A 383 49.48 -2.95 -15.71
N THR A 384 49.89 -1.77 -15.26
CA THR A 384 49.38 -1.00 -14.12
C THR A 384 47.86 -0.76 -14.17
N PRO A 385 47.14 -0.74 -13.04
CA PRO A 385 45.68 -0.58 -13.04
C PRO A 385 45.31 0.92 -13.17
N THR A 386 45.07 1.37 -14.40
CA THR A 386 44.22 2.53 -14.67
C THR A 386 42.84 2.03 -15.08
N SER A 387 41.95 1.76 -14.12
CA SER A 387 40.54 1.47 -14.41
C SER A 387 39.68 2.58 -13.82
N SER A 388 39.23 3.46 -14.70
CA SER A 388 38.08 4.36 -14.47
C SER A 388 36.84 3.55 -14.04
N PRO A 389 35.96 4.11 -13.20
CA PRO A 389 34.73 3.47 -12.76
C PRO A 389 33.84 3.10 -13.97
N PRO A 390 32.98 2.06 -13.85
CA PRO A 390 32.06 1.68 -14.92
C PRO A 390 31.21 2.87 -15.33
N ILE A 391 31.18 3.14 -16.64
CA ILE A 391 30.37 4.21 -17.23
C ILE A 391 28.91 3.86 -16.92
N PRO A 392 28.14 4.72 -16.22
CA PRO A 392 26.72 4.48 -16.01
C PRO A 392 26.03 4.30 -17.38
N PRO A 393 25.04 3.41 -17.49
CA PRO A 393 24.31 3.24 -18.74
C PRO A 393 23.77 4.60 -19.19
N ASP A 394 23.78 4.86 -20.50
CA ASP A 394 23.16 6.06 -21.06
C ASP A 394 21.76 6.22 -20.46
N ALA A 395 21.43 7.41 -19.93
CA ALA A 395 20.18 7.63 -19.21
C ALA A 395 18.92 7.23 -20.03
N HIS A 396 19.05 7.13 -21.35
CA HIS A 396 18.00 6.69 -22.27
C HIS A 396 17.72 5.17 -22.28
N THR A 397 18.54 4.32 -21.67
CA THR A 397 18.35 2.85 -21.67
C THR A 397 17.68 2.33 -20.40
N CYS A 398 17.85 3.00 -19.26
CA CYS A 398 17.27 2.61 -17.96
C CYS A 398 16.05 3.46 -17.55
N ARG A 399 15.83 4.58 -18.24
CA ARG A 399 14.74 5.53 -17.99
C ARG A 399 14.07 5.87 -19.31
N GLY A 400 12.76 6.05 -19.27
CA GLY A 400 12.03 6.59 -20.40
C GLY A 400 10.80 7.32 -19.92
N ALA A 401 10.31 8.18 -20.81
CA ALA A 401 9.18 9.04 -20.54
C ALA A 401 8.22 9.04 -21.73
N ALA A 402 6.94 9.21 -21.43
CA ALA A 402 5.87 9.39 -22.39
C ALA A 402 5.03 10.61 -21.97
N ARG A 403 4.29 11.16 -22.93
CA ARG A 403 3.38 12.28 -22.67
C ARG A 403 1.94 11.78 -22.65
N LEU A 404 1.19 12.17 -21.63
CA LEU A 404 -0.24 11.92 -21.53
C LEU A 404 -1.02 12.88 -22.43
N SER A 405 -2.15 12.39 -22.95
CA SER A 405 -3.11 13.23 -23.66
C SER A 405 -3.69 14.30 -22.75
N ARG A 406 -3.95 15.48 -23.31
CA ARG A 406 -4.61 16.58 -22.59
C ARG A 406 -6.07 16.23 -22.33
N GLY A 407 -6.52 16.40 -21.09
CA GLY A 407 -7.95 16.37 -20.75
C GLY A 407 -8.26 15.66 -19.45
N ALA A 408 -7.55 14.58 -19.12
CA ALA A 408 -7.79 13.79 -17.92
C ALA A 408 -6.46 13.44 -17.23
N LEU A 409 -6.39 13.72 -15.93
CA LEU A 409 -5.16 13.72 -15.13
C LEU A 409 -5.22 12.75 -13.93
N LEU A 410 -6.37 12.13 -13.70
CA LEU A 410 -6.62 11.25 -12.56
C LEU A 410 -6.88 9.84 -13.06
N LEU A 411 -6.31 8.85 -12.39
CA LEU A 411 -6.68 7.46 -12.58
C LEU A 411 -7.91 7.17 -11.73
N ASN A 412 -9.07 7.01 -12.35
CA ASN A 412 -10.35 6.70 -11.69
C ASN A 412 -10.71 5.22 -11.84
N ALA A 413 -9.71 4.34 -11.74
CA ALA A 413 -9.94 2.91 -11.71
C ALA A 413 -10.44 2.52 -10.31
N ALA A 414 -11.76 2.40 -10.15
CA ALA A 414 -12.42 1.95 -8.91
C ALA A 414 -12.16 0.47 -8.55
N GLN A 415 -11.21 -0.17 -9.22
CA GLN A 415 -10.89 -1.60 -9.13
C GLN A 415 -9.61 -1.82 -8.31
N PRO A 416 -9.42 -3.00 -7.69
CA PRO A 416 -8.20 -3.25 -6.94
C PRO A 416 -7.01 -3.21 -7.86
N LEU A 417 -5.86 -2.81 -7.33
CA LEU A 417 -4.61 -3.03 -8.05
C LEU A 417 -4.32 -4.53 -8.03
N GLN A 418 -4.28 -5.14 -9.20
CA GLN A 418 -3.96 -6.56 -9.38
C GLN A 418 -2.46 -6.71 -9.56
N VAL A 419 -1.85 -7.58 -8.77
CA VAL A 419 -0.40 -7.82 -8.75
C VAL A 419 -0.12 -9.24 -9.24
N GLY A 420 0.87 -9.37 -10.13
CA GLY A 420 1.37 -10.64 -10.64
C GLY A 420 0.48 -11.32 -11.69
N GLY A 421 -0.68 -10.80 -12.02
CA GLY A 421 -1.59 -11.38 -12.99
C GLY A 421 -2.95 -10.71 -12.96
N LEU A 422 -3.91 -11.24 -13.72
CA LEU A 422 -5.29 -10.79 -13.71
C LEU A 422 -6.19 -11.87 -13.12
N ALA A 423 -7.17 -11.45 -12.32
CA ALA A 423 -8.23 -12.29 -11.77
C ALA A 423 -9.34 -12.61 -12.80
N HIS A 424 -9.29 -11.94 -13.96
CA HIS A 424 -10.26 -12.07 -15.05
C HIS A 424 -9.51 -12.12 -16.39
N PRO A 425 -10.17 -12.58 -17.47
CA PRO A 425 -9.63 -12.44 -18.82
C PRO A 425 -9.33 -10.97 -19.16
N PRO A 426 -8.23 -10.66 -19.86
CA PRO A 426 -7.90 -9.28 -20.19
C PRO A 426 -9.00 -8.65 -21.08
N PRO A 427 -9.39 -7.39 -20.83
CA PRO A 427 -10.37 -6.73 -21.67
C PRO A 427 -9.89 -6.59 -23.12
N ALA A 428 -10.85 -6.60 -24.04
CA ALA A 428 -10.55 -6.46 -25.46
C ALA A 428 -10.03 -5.03 -25.76
N HIS A 429 -8.74 -4.91 -26.05
CA HIS A 429 -8.08 -3.63 -26.35
C HIS A 429 -8.80 -2.79 -27.41
N THR A 430 -9.43 -3.42 -28.41
CA THR A 430 -10.17 -2.74 -29.48
C THR A 430 -11.42 -2.01 -28.98
N VAL A 431 -12.03 -2.48 -27.89
CA VAL A 431 -13.22 -1.85 -27.29
C VAL A 431 -12.86 -0.55 -26.59
N TYR A 432 -11.66 -0.49 -26.01
CA TYR A 432 -11.15 0.67 -25.27
C TYR A 432 -10.21 1.57 -26.10
N GLY A 433 -9.95 1.23 -27.37
CA GLY A 433 -9.03 1.98 -28.23
C GLY A 433 -7.56 1.88 -27.82
N TRP A 434 -7.18 0.87 -27.03
CA TRP A 434 -5.79 0.67 -26.61
C TRP A 434 -4.94 0.13 -27.77
N PRO A 435 -3.66 0.51 -27.87
CA PRO A 435 -2.82 0.20 -29.03
C PRO A 435 -2.43 -1.28 -29.14
N LYS A 436 -2.56 -2.06 -28.06
CA LYS A 436 -2.17 -3.47 -28.00
C LYS A 436 -2.96 -4.23 -26.93
N PRO A 437 -3.14 -5.55 -27.07
CA PRO A 437 -3.77 -6.38 -26.05
C PRO A 437 -2.91 -6.44 -24.78
N ILE A 438 -3.58 -6.44 -23.62
CA ILE A 438 -2.96 -6.72 -22.32
C ILE A 438 -2.48 -8.17 -22.29
N LEU A 439 -1.28 -8.37 -21.78
CA LEU A 439 -0.64 -9.66 -21.75
C LEU A 439 -1.36 -10.59 -20.75
N ALA A 440 -1.97 -11.66 -21.25
CA ALA A 440 -2.59 -12.70 -20.42
C ALA A 440 -1.55 -13.68 -19.84
N ARG A 441 -0.37 -13.19 -19.44
CA ARG A 441 0.71 -14.03 -18.88
C ARG A 441 0.88 -13.71 -17.39
N PRO A 442 0.41 -14.59 -16.49
CA PRO A 442 0.64 -14.42 -15.06
C PRO A 442 2.13 -14.57 -14.72
N LEU A 443 2.59 -13.75 -13.79
CA LEU A 443 3.94 -13.76 -13.25
C LEU A 443 4.24 -15.10 -12.60
N ARG A 444 5.34 -15.72 -13.03
CA ARG A 444 6.03 -16.77 -12.27
C ARG A 444 7.25 -16.14 -11.61
N GLY A 445 7.18 -15.88 -10.32
CA GLY A 445 8.22 -15.11 -9.64
C GLY A 445 7.77 -14.51 -8.32
N CYS A 446 8.38 -13.40 -7.96
CA CYS A 446 8.08 -12.68 -6.73
C CYS A 446 7.98 -11.18 -6.97
N VAL A 447 7.07 -10.55 -6.22
CA VAL A 447 7.02 -9.09 -6.06
C VAL A 447 7.30 -8.77 -4.60
N ARG A 448 8.05 -7.69 -4.36
CA ARG A 448 8.26 -7.14 -3.01
C ARG A 448 8.29 -5.63 -3.01
N ASN A 449 8.17 -5.08 -1.80
CA ASN A 449 8.31 -3.64 -1.52
C ASN A 449 7.43 -2.76 -2.43
N LEU A 450 6.20 -3.20 -2.70
CA LEU A 450 5.22 -2.40 -3.43
C LEU A 450 4.88 -1.16 -2.60
N ARG A 451 5.06 0.00 -3.22
CA ARG A 451 4.82 1.32 -2.63
C ARG A 451 3.93 2.13 -3.55
N ILE A 452 2.95 2.83 -2.99
CA ILE A 452 2.05 3.72 -3.71
C ILE A 452 1.89 4.97 -2.87
N ASN A 453 2.39 6.10 -3.37
CA ASN A 453 2.26 7.44 -2.79
C ASN A 453 2.64 7.60 -1.31
N GLY A 454 3.04 8.82 -0.96
CA GLY A 454 2.42 9.37 0.24
C GLY A 454 2.99 10.69 0.69
N GLU A 455 2.57 11.06 1.91
CA GLU A 455 2.36 12.41 2.43
C GLU A 455 3.33 13.49 1.96
N HIS A 456 2.77 14.65 1.60
CA HIS A 456 3.42 15.95 1.77
C HIS A 456 3.25 16.40 3.23
N PRO A 457 4.28 16.92 3.92
CA PRO A 457 4.06 17.68 5.13
C PRO A 457 3.24 18.95 4.81
N PRO A 458 2.31 19.38 5.68
CA PRO A 458 1.57 20.62 5.46
C PRO A 458 2.55 21.80 5.37
N PRO A 459 2.23 22.84 4.58
CA PRO A 459 3.04 24.05 4.55
C PRO A 459 3.15 24.62 5.97
N PRO A 460 4.33 25.13 6.38
CA PRO A 460 4.46 25.78 7.67
C PRO A 460 3.44 26.94 7.77
N PRO A 461 2.84 27.16 8.95
CA PRO A 461 1.91 28.26 9.13
C PRO A 461 2.61 29.58 8.75
N PRO A 462 1.89 30.55 8.14
CA PRO A 462 2.48 31.83 7.78
C PRO A 462 3.08 32.47 9.04
N PRO A 463 4.30 33.03 8.96
CA PRO A 463 4.91 33.68 10.10
C PRO A 463 4.00 34.81 10.59
N HIS A 464 3.63 34.77 11.86
CA HIS A 464 2.93 35.88 12.49
C HIS A 464 3.75 37.17 12.32
N PRO A 465 3.10 38.32 12.04
CA PRO A 465 3.78 39.57 11.86
C PRO A 465 4.35 40.05 13.20
N HIS A 466 5.59 39.66 13.49
CA HIS A 466 6.33 40.25 14.60
C HIS A 466 6.95 41.57 14.14
N HIS A 467 6.50 42.65 14.79
CA HIS A 467 7.11 43.97 14.73
C HIS A 467 8.64 43.89 14.97
N PRO A 468 9.45 44.60 14.18
CA PRO A 468 10.90 44.59 14.36
C PRO A 468 11.29 45.44 15.58
N PRO A 469 12.18 44.96 16.47
CA PRO A 469 12.90 45.84 17.35
C PRO A 469 14.04 46.53 16.56
N THR A 470 14.12 47.84 16.74
CA THR A 470 15.17 48.74 16.27
C THR A 470 16.55 48.31 16.75
N LEU A 471 17.52 48.18 15.84
CA LEU A 471 18.95 48.18 16.15
C LEU A 471 19.58 49.52 15.73
N PRO A 472 20.53 50.08 16.50
CA PRO A 472 21.27 51.27 16.09
C PRO A 472 22.39 50.93 15.10
N GLN A 473 22.65 51.88 14.20
CA GLN A 473 23.70 51.92 13.18
C GLN A 473 25.13 51.97 13.77
N GLN A 474 26.10 51.35 13.09
CA GLN A 474 27.30 52.04 12.54
C GLN A 474 28.16 51.14 11.61
N TYR A 475 28.64 51.79 10.54
CA TYR A 475 29.40 51.43 9.31
C TYR A 475 30.81 50.79 9.50
N PRO A 476 31.64 50.49 8.44
CA PRO A 476 31.48 50.60 6.96
C PRO A 476 31.97 49.41 6.08
N HIS A 477 31.58 49.40 4.80
CA HIS A 477 32.21 48.70 3.64
C HIS A 477 33.50 49.45 3.16
N PRO A 478 34.37 48.97 2.22
CA PRO A 478 34.11 48.07 1.07
C PRO A 478 35.26 47.11 0.63
N LEU A 479 35.01 46.26 -0.38
CA LEU A 479 35.81 46.13 -1.64
C LEU A 479 35.41 44.85 -2.44
N ARG A 480 35.17 45.02 -3.74
CA ARG A 480 35.07 44.04 -4.86
C ARG A 480 36.16 44.43 -5.90
N PRO A 481 36.43 43.65 -6.96
CA PRO A 481 36.67 42.20 -7.13
C PRO A 481 38.03 41.95 -7.86
N PRO A 482 38.30 40.76 -8.44
CA PRO A 482 38.14 40.70 -9.89
C PRO A 482 37.50 39.41 -10.42
N HIS A 483 37.01 39.57 -11.65
CA HIS A 483 36.33 38.61 -12.50
C HIS A 483 37.23 37.44 -12.93
N VAL A 484 36.68 36.22 -12.95
CA VAL A 484 37.08 35.18 -13.89
C VAL A 484 35.83 34.65 -14.59
N ILE A 485 35.92 34.63 -15.91
CA ILE A 485 34.88 34.38 -16.89
C ILE A 485 34.53 32.89 -16.93
N PHE A 486 33.24 32.59 -16.90
CA PHE A 486 32.68 31.25 -17.11
C PHE A 486 32.91 30.78 -18.55
N HIS A 487 33.38 29.55 -18.71
CA HIS A 487 33.05 28.72 -19.88
C HIS A 487 32.21 27.54 -19.41
N SER A 488 31.01 27.51 -19.97
CA SER A 488 29.89 26.59 -19.80
C SER A 488 30.27 25.13 -20.08
N VAL A 489 29.84 24.18 -19.23
CA VAL A 489 29.13 22.94 -19.62
C VAL A 489 28.21 22.50 -18.46
N CYS A 490 26.99 22.09 -18.83
CA CYS A 490 25.79 21.75 -18.06
C CYS A 490 25.92 21.04 -16.69
N LEU A 491 25.14 21.52 -15.72
CA LEU A 491 24.22 20.73 -14.89
C LEU A 491 23.11 21.66 -14.38
N LEU A 492 22.34 22.18 -15.34
CA LEU A 492 21.03 22.80 -15.12
C LEU A 492 20.02 21.65 -15.18
N SER A 493 19.62 21.13 -14.01
CA SER A 493 18.29 20.50 -13.75
C SER A 493 18.31 19.60 -12.51
N VAL A 494 18.68 20.12 -11.33
CA VAL A 494 18.32 19.48 -10.04
C VAL A 494 18.00 20.57 -9.01
N LEU A 495 17.20 21.56 -9.38
CA LEU A 495 16.63 22.55 -8.46
C LEU A 495 15.24 22.97 -8.95
N SER A 496 14.28 22.05 -8.84
CA SER A 496 12.90 22.37 -8.51
C SER A 496 12.27 21.08 -8.00
N GLU A 497 11.79 21.11 -6.75
CA GLU A 497 10.96 20.06 -6.16
C GLU A 497 11.67 18.77 -5.73
N ALA A 498 12.57 18.88 -4.74
CA ALA A 498 12.76 17.77 -3.80
C ALA A 498 11.51 17.68 -2.90
N VAL A 499 10.41 17.18 -3.48
CA VAL A 499 9.20 16.81 -2.76
C VAL A 499 9.51 15.51 -2.02
N PHE A 500 9.50 15.55 -0.69
CA PHE A 500 9.55 14.35 0.14
C PHE A 500 8.25 13.58 -0.04
N PHE A 501 8.23 12.53 -0.87
CA PHE A 501 7.13 11.58 -0.90
C PHE A 501 7.24 10.62 0.29
N VAL A 502 6.28 10.62 1.21
CA VAL A 502 6.22 9.63 2.29
C VAL A 502 5.54 8.35 1.78
N PHE A 503 6.28 7.45 1.15
CA PHE A 503 5.69 6.23 0.57
C PHE A 503 4.96 5.33 1.57
N GLN A 504 3.73 4.92 1.25
CA GLN A 504 3.05 3.84 1.93
C GLN A 504 3.54 2.48 1.38
N LEU A 505 4.11 1.65 2.25
CA LEU A 505 4.37 0.24 1.95
C LEU A 505 3.08 -0.57 2.00
N ILE A 506 2.76 -1.28 0.92
CA ILE A 506 1.59 -2.15 0.84
C ILE A 506 1.89 -3.49 1.52
N ASP A 507 0.92 -4.00 2.30
CA ASP A 507 1.00 -5.35 2.85
C ASP A 507 0.70 -6.37 1.75
N LEU A 508 1.62 -7.29 1.51
CA LEU A 508 1.51 -8.42 0.57
C LEU A 508 1.25 -9.75 1.31
N GLY A 509 0.69 -9.65 2.51
CA GLY A 509 0.56 -10.73 3.48
C GLY A 509 -0.64 -11.65 3.28
N HIS A 510 -1.06 -12.26 4.40
CA HIS A 510 -2.10 -13.30 4.41
C HIS A 510 -3.52 -12.76 4.22
N GLY A 511 -3.75 -11.47 4.53
CA GLY A 511 -5.07 -10.84 4.42
C GLY A 511 -5.48 -10.40 3.00
N LEU A 512 -4.65 -10.72 2.00
CA LEU A 512 -4.94 -10.42 0.59
C LEU A 512 -5.65 -11.59 -0.08
N LEU A 513 -6.69 -11.26 -0.84
CA LEU A 513 -7.32 -12.18 -1.77
C LEU A 513 -6.43 -12.40 -2.99
N GLY A 514 -6.33 -13.64 -3.43
CA GLY A 514 -5.51 -14.03 -4.55
C GLY A 514 -5.60 -15.52 -4.84
N GLN A 515 -5.17 -15.91 -6.03
CA GLN A 515 -5.12 -17.30 -6.47
C GLN A 515 -3.69 -17.65 -6.87
N LYS A 516 -3.27 -18.91 -6.66
CA LYS A 516 -1.93 -19.44 -7.05
C LYS A 516 -0.78 -18.50 -6.65
N SER A 517 -0.92 -17.88 -5.48
CA SER A 517 0.02 -16.92 -4.93
C SER A 517 0.02 -17.01 -3.41
N SER A 518 1.17 -16.76 -2.79
CA SER A 518 1.33 -16.93 -1.35
C SER A 518 2.25 -15.88 -0.71
N PRO A 519 2.00 -15.49 0.56
CA PRO A 519 2.83 -14.52 1.26
C PRO A 519 4.28 -14.95 1.39
N GLY A 520 5.18 -13.98 1.27
CA GLY A 520 6.60 -14.21 1.20
C GLY A 520 7.06 -14.61 -0.20
N CYS A 521 8.29 -14.29 -0.53
CA CYS A 521 9.01 -14.96 -1.59
C CYS A 521 9.76 -16.15 -0.97
N LYS A 522 9.16 -17.33 -0.96
CA LYS A 522 9.93 -18.57 -0.79
C LYS A 522 10.63 -18.75 -2.13
N SER A 523 11.91 -18.39 -2.22
CA SER A 523 12.66 -18.86 -3.38
C SER A 523 12.59 -20.39 -3.32
N ALA A 524 12.02 -21.00 -4.34
CA ALA A 524 12.07 -22.44 -4.51
C ALA A 524 13.55 -22.94 -4.50
N ASP A 525 14.50 -22.03 -4.64
CA ASP A 525 15.93 -22.29 -4.70
C ASP A 525 16.63 -22.56 -3.38
N CYS A 526 16.19 -22.09 -2.20
CA CYS A 526 16.97 -22.37 -0.97
C CYS A 526 16.93 -23.86 -0.59
N LEU A 527 15.74 -24.47 -0.66
CA LEU A 527 15.60 -25.92 -0.43
C LEU A 527 16.21 -26.73 -1.58
N ALA A 528 16.03 -26.28 -2.83
CA ALA A 528 16.58 -26.95 -4.00
C ALA A 528 18.11 -26.82 -4.13
N SER A 529 18.72 -25.77 -3.56
CA SER A 529 20.17 -25.50 -3.56
C SER A 529 20.86 -25.87 -2.23
N GLY A 530 20.13 -26.48 -1.28
CA GLY A 530 20.70 -26.97 -0.02
C GLY A 530 21.13 -25.90 0.99
N ILE A 531 20.66 -24.65 0.86
CA ILE A 531 20.95 -23.57 1.81
C ILE A 531 19.89 -23.55 2.92
N SER A 532 20.34 -23.77 4.15
CA SER A 532 19.51 -23.72 5.36
C SER A 532 19.97 -22.55 6.24
N CYS A 533 19.07 -21.61 6.52
CA CYS A 533 19.36 -20.41 7.31
C CYS A 533 19.12 -20.57 8.82
N GLY A 534 19.07 -21.82 9.29
CA GLY A 534 18.80 -22.13 10.70
C GLY A 534 17.46 -21.57 11.19
N VAL A 535 17.27 -21.55 12.51
CA VAL A 535 16.05 -20.97 13.13
C VAL A 535 16.15 -19.44 13.31
N HIS A 536 17.35 -18.87 13.14
CA HIS A 536 17.65 -17.46 13.36
C HIS A 536 17.92 -16.68 12.07
N GLY A 537 17.64 -17.26 10.91
CA GLY A 537 17.88 -16.64 9.62
C GLY A 537 16.74 -16.89 8.66
N ARG A 538 16.57 -15.97 7.71
CA ARG A 538 15.67 -16.12 6.58
C ARG A 538 16.50 -16.17 5.30
N CYS A 539 16.18 -17.13 4.44
CA CYS A 539 16.82 -17.18 3.13
C CYS A 539 16.30 -16.03 2.26
N HIS A 540 17.23 -15.25 1.72
CA HIS A 540 17.02 -14.08 0.89
C HIS A 540 17.88 -14.22 -0.36
N GLY A 541 17.33 -13.98 -1.54
CA GLY A 541 18.12 -14.05 -2.76
C GLY A 541 17.33 -14.41 -3.99
N SER A 542 18.09 -14.59 -5.06
CA SER A 542 17.66 -14.90 -6.42
C SER A 542 18.31 -16.20 -6.89
N PRO A 543 17.77 -16.94 -7.88
CA PRO A 543 18.47 -18.06 -8.49
C PRO A 543 19.95 -17.73 -8.80
N GLY A 544 20.89 -18.43 -8.15
CA GLY A 544 22.34 -18.20 -8.30
C GLY A 544 22.97 -17.18 -7.32
N TYR A 545 22.18 -16.43 -6.55
CA TYR A 545 22.65 -15.55 -5.47
C TYR A 545 21.74 -15.70 -4.25
N LEU A 546 22.09 -16.63 -3.36
CA LEU A 546 21.33 -16.98 -2.17
C LEU A 546 22.13 -16.62 -0.92
N ARG A 547 21.55 -15.86 0.00
CA ARG A 547 22.15 -15.50 1.30
C ARG A 547 21.17 -15.70 2.43
N CYS A 548 21.67 -15.97 3.63
CA CYS A 548 20.86 -15.94 4.82
C CYS A 548 20.90 -14.53 5.43
N GLU A 549 19.72 -13.93 5.57
CA GLU A 549 19.53 -12.71 6.35
C GLU A 549 19.33 -13.10 7.82
N CYS A 550 20.31 -12.79 8.66
CA CYS A 550 20.32 -13.21 10.05
C CYS A 550 19.58 -12.24 10.97
N GLN A 551 18.88 -12.80 11.96
CA GLN A 551 18.25 -12.03 13.03
C GLN A 551 19.31 -11.24 13.83
N PRO A 552 18.95 -10.06 14.37
CA PRO A 552 19.87 -9.26 15.19
C PRO A 552 20.45 -10.06 16.36
N GLY A 553 21.78 -10.12 16.44
CA GLY A 553 22.47 -10.95 17.42
C GLY A 553 22.97 -12.29 16.88
N TRP A 554 22.70 -12.59 15.61
CA TRP A 554 23.15 -13.79 14.91
C TRP A 554 23.85 -13.42 13.60
N SER A 555 24.72 -14.31 13.13
CA SER A 555 25.62 -14.12 12.02
C SER A 555 26.07 -15.46 11.43
N GLY A 556 26.82 -15.42 10.35
CA GLY A 556 27.29 -16.61 9.64
C GLY A 556 26.35 -17.00 8.47
N PRO A 557 26.81 -17.93 7.61
CA PRO A 557 26.10 -18.28 6.38
C PRO A 557 24.77 -19.01 6.61
N ASP A 558 24.57 -19.60 7.79
CA ASP A 558 23.37 -20.32 8.24
C ASP A 558 22.68 -19.63 9.42
N CYS A 559 23.14 -18.43 9.79
CA CYS A 559 22.65 -17.68 10.95
C CYS A 559 22.68 -18.43 12.29
N ALA A 560 23.51 -19.46 12.43
CA ALA A 560 23.63 -20.23 13.68
C ALA A 560 24.66 -19.64 14.65
N THR A 561 25.47 -18.66 14.22
CA THR A 561 26.57 -18.13 15.03
C THR A 561 26.14 -16.84 15.73
N PRO A 562 26.11 -16.77 17.07
CA PRO A 562 25.78 -15.53 17.76
C PRO A 562 26.83 -14.44 17.44
N SER A 563 26.38 -13.24 17.11
CA SER A 563 27.25 -12.12 16.74
C SER A 563 28.12 -11.74 17.93
N THR A 564 29.42 -11.56 17.69
CA THR A 564 30.37 -11.16 18.75
C THR A 564 30.26 -9.65 19.00
N PRO A 565 29.85 -9.22 20.22
CA PRO A 565 29.75 -7.80 20.51
C PRO A 565 31.15 -7.18 20.61
N THR A 566 31.34 -6.02 19.99
CA THR A 566 32.58 -5.24 20.13
C THR A 566 32.43 -4.26 21.28
N ALA A 567 33.38 -4.26 22.22
CA ALA A 567 33.44 -3.28 23.30
C ALA A 567 34.23 -2.05 22.84
N PHE A 568 33.61 -0.88 22.96
CA PHE A 568 34.24 0.40 22.64
C PHE A 568 34.83 1.02 23.92
N GLN A 569 36.13 1.30 23.90
CA GLN A 569 36.80 2.12 24.90
C GLN A 569 36.64 3.61 24.56
N VAL A 570 37.04 4.49 25.48
CA VAL A 570 37.05 5.94 25.23
C VAL A 570 37.86 6.26 23.97
N ASN A 571 37.30 7.08 23.07
CA ASN A 571 37.90 7.47 21.78
C ASN A 571 38.15 6.33 20.78
N SER A 572 37.54 5.16 20.97
CA SER A 572 37.55 4.09 19.95
C SER A 572 36.44 4.28 18.93
N TYR A 573 36.69 3.87 17.68
CA TYR A 573 35.70 3.88 16.62
C TYR A 573 35.96 2.75 15.63
N VAL A 574 34.91 2.35 14.90
CA VAL A 574 35.02 1.47 13.74
C VAL A 574 34.55 2.26 12.53
N LYS A 575 35.39 2.35 11.50
CA LYS A 575 35.05 3.02 10.25
C LYS A 575 34.87 1.97 9.16
N LEU A 576 33.66 1.91 8.61
CA LEU A 576 33.34 1.06 7.47
C LEU A 576 33.20 1.93 6.23
N ALA A 577 34.01 1.64 5.19
CA ALA A 577 33.77 2.20 3.87
C ALA A 577 32.77 1.31 3.15
N LEU A 578 31.59 1.85 2.85
CA LEU A 578 30.60 1.13 2.05
C LEU A 578 31.09 1.08 0.61
N SER A 579 31.05 -0.10 -0.01
CA SER A 579 31.35 -0.29 -1.44
C SER A 579 30.18 0.11 -2.35
N PHE A 580 29.12 0.69 -1.78
CA PHE A 580 27.89 1.08 -2.44
C PHE A 580 27.37 2.40 -1.85
N THR A 581 26.54 3.11 -2.61
CA THR A 581 25.83 4.31 -2.13
C THR A 581 24.52 3.88 -1.48
N PRO A 582 24.23 4.27 -0.23
CA PRO A 582 22.93 4.00 0.39
C PRO A 582 21.78 4.54 -0.45
N LEU A 583 20.60 3.91 -0.36
CA LEU A 583 19.40 4.35 -1.08
C LEU A 583 19.09 5.82 -0.73
N ALA A 584 18.87 6.64 -1.76
CA ALA A 584 18.72 8.11 -1.62
C ALA A 584 17.52 8.55 -0.75
N TYR A 585 16.51 7.68 -0.57
CA TYR A 585 15.24 8.03 0.06
C TYR A 585 14.90 7.22 1.31
N THR A 586 15.58 6.08 1.56
CA THR A 586 15.28 5.21 2.71
C THR A 586 16.55 4.54 3.21
N THR A 587 16.98 4.80 4.43
CA THR A 587 18.16 4.16 5.01
C THR A 587 17.80 3.54 6.34
N THR A 588 17.61 2.21 6.36
CA THR A 588 17.33 1.48 7.58
C THR A 588 18.61 0.96 8.22
N VAL A 589 18.85 1.33 9.48
CA VAL A 589 19.94 0.84 10.32
C VAL A 589 19.35 0.04 11.48
N HIS A 590 19.81 -1.21 11.61
CA HIS A 590 19.51 -2.08 12.74
C HIS A 590 20.77 -2.36 13.55
N LEU A 591 20.73 -2.11 14.85
CA LEU A 591 21.86 -2.39 15.75
C LEU A 591 21.39 -2.80 17.15
N ARG A 592 22.28 -3.45 17.91
CA ARG A 592 22.09 -3.70 19.33
C ARG A 592 23.21 -3.02 20.12
N PHE A 593 22.87 -2.38 21.23
CA PHE A 593 23.84 -1.73 22.09
C PHE A 593 23.45 -1.86 23.56
N ARG A 594 24.44 -1.67 24.45
CA ARG A 594 24.23 -1.48 25.88
C ARG A 594 25.21 -0.44 26.37
N THR A 595 24.78 0.46 27.23
CA THR A 595 25.67 1.50 27.77
C THR A 595 25.15 2.08 29.08
N TRP A 596 26.05 2.70 29.84
CA TRP A 596 25.74 3.57 30.97
C TRP A 596 25.97 5.05 30.63
N GLN A 597 26.53 5.34 29.46
CA GLN A 597 26.84 6.70 29.03
C GLN A 597 25.58 7.42 28.57
N ARG A 598 25.37 8.64 29.06
CA ARG A 598 24.20 9.48 28.72
C ARG A 598 24.33 10.21 27.39
N ARG A 599 25.53 10.26 26.81
CA ARG A 599 25.81 10.90 25.51
C ARG A 599 26.81 10.07 24.73
N GLY A 600 26.64 10.04 23.41
CA GLY A 600 27.56 9.34 22.51
C GLY A 600 26.93 9.01 21.16
N GLU A 601 27.74 8.87 20.13
CA GLU A 601 27.27 8.46 18.80
C GLU A 601 27.33 6.93 18.69
N LEU A 602 26.24 6.30 18.24
CA LEU A 602 26.18 4.84 18.06
C LEU A 602 26.55 4.46 16.63
N VAL A 603 26.02 5.18 15.65
CA VAL A 603 26.32 5.01 14.23
C VAL A 603 26.24 6.35 13.53
N VAL A 604 27.19 6.60 12.63
CA VAL A 604 27.21 7.78 11.77
C VAL A 604 27.48 7.34 10.34
N LEU A 605 26.54 7.64 9.46
CA LEU A 605 26.67 7.55 8.02
C LEU A 605 26.94 8.96 7.52
N SER A 606 28.01 9.12 6.75
CA SER A 606 28.38 10.41 6.16
C SER A 606 28.70 10.24 4.69
N SER A 607 28.27 11.20 3.88
CA SER A 607 28.67 11.29 2.47
C SER A 607 30.19 11.45 2.34
N GLN A 608 30.75 11.08 1.18
CA GLN A 608 32.19 11.18 0.90
C GLN A 608 32.75 12.60 1.14
N HIS A 609 31.93 13.62 0.92
CA HIS A 609 32.29 15.03 1.12
C HIS A 609 31.82 15.60 2.47
N GLY A 610 31.22 14.78 3.34
CA GLY A 610 30.75 15.17 4.67
C GLY A 610 29.61 16.19 4.67
N ARG A 611 28.92 16.36 3.53
CA ARG A 611 27.81 17.31 3.38
C ARG A 611 26.50 16.76 3.93
N ASP A 612 26.28 15.47 3.70
CA ASP A 612 25.15 14.73 4.22
C ASP A 612 25.57 13.81 5.36
N ARG A 613 24.71 13.72 6.38
CA ARG A 613 24.93 13.01 7.63
C ARG A 613 23.62 12.40 8.14
N PHE A 614 23.64 11.10 8.40
CA PHE A 614 22.61 10.36 9.14
C PHE A 614 23.27 9.77 10.38
N ALA A 615 22.75 10.02 11.57
CA ALA A 615 23.35 9.54 12.81
C ALA A 615 22.30 9.08 13.82
N VAL A 616 22.54 7.93 14.45
CA VAL A 616 21.84 7.54 15.68
C VAL A 616 22.76 7.80 16.85
N GLN A 617 22.31 8.63 17.78
CA GLN A 617 23.10 9.08 18.92
C GLN A 617 22.29 9.06 20.21
N LEU A 618 22.99 9.15 21.33
CA LEU A 618 22.43 9.35 22.66
C LEU A 618 22.57 10.83 23.03
N ASP A 619 21.45 11.45 23.41
CA ASP A 619 21.43 12.74 24.07
C ASP A 619 20.65 12.66 25.39
N ASN A 620 21.33 13.00 26.48
CA ASN A 620 20.80 12.99 27.84
C ASN A 620 20.10 11.67 28.24
N GLY A 621 20.66 10.54 27.78
CA GLY A 621 20.14 9.19 28.06
C GLY A 621 19.07 8.69 27.10
N ARG A 622 18.66 9.51 26.14
CA ARG A 622 17.64 9.19 25.14
C ARG A 622 18.26 8.97 23.77
N LEU A 623 17.66 8.08 23.00
CA LEU A 623 18.06 7.84 21.62
C LEU A 623 17.52 8.95 20.72
N CYS A 624 18.37 9.49 19.87
CA CYS A 624 18.05 10.52 18.89
C CYS A 624 18.56 10.11 17.51
N LEU A 625 17.68 10.23 16.52
CA LEU A 625 18.04 10.21 15.11
C LEU A 625 18.34 11.63 14.66
N VAL A 626 19.46 11.83 13.98
CA VAL A 626 19.89 13.11 13.43
C VAL A 626 20.09 12.96 11.93
N LEU A 627 19.50 13.87 11.17
CA LEU A 627 19.60 13.92 9.72
C LEU A 627 20.00 15.32 9.28
N GLN A 628 21.04 15.41 8.47
CA GLN A 628 21.49 16.62 7.81
C GLN A 628 21.71 16.26 6.34
N LEU A 629 20.96 16.88 5.44
CA LEU A 629 21.05 16.68 4.00
C LEU A 629 21.31 18.05 3.39
N HIS A 630 22.44 18.26 2.72
CA HIS A 630 22.75 19.57 2.16
C HIS A 630 21.76 19.91 1.01
N PRO A 631 21.14 21.11 0.98
CA PRO A 631 21.46 22.31 1.76
C PRO A 631 20.64 22.50 3.05
N ASP A 632 19.73 21.58 3.38
CA ASP A 632 18.83 21.69 4.51
C ASP A 632 19.56 21.70 5.86
N PRO A 633 19.00 22.43 6.85
CA PRO A 633 19.52 22.42 8.21
C PRO A 633 19.32 21.04 8.85
N GLN A 634 20.17 20.74 9.83
CA GLN A 634 20.07 19.52 10.62
C GLN A 634 18.71 19.41 11.31
N ARG A 635 18.06 18.25 11.17
CA ARG A 635 16.85 17.85 11.91
C ARG A 635 17.19 16.73 12.88
N SER A 636 16.44 16.66 13.98
CA SER A 636 16.61 15.61 14.99
C SER A 636 15.27 15.12 15.53
N LEU A 637 15.14 13.80 15.66
CA LEU A 637 14.00 13.12 16.27
C LEU A 637 14.50 12.31 17.48
N CYS A 638 14.08 12.68 18.68
CA CYS A 638 14.47 11.99 19.90
C CYS A 638 13.31 11.21 20.51
N LEU A 639 13.58 10.00 20.99
CA LEU A 639 12.63 9.24 21.80
C LEU A 639 12.40 9.99 23.10
N THR A 640 11.15 10.28 23.44
CA THR A 640 10.82 11.10 24.62
C THR A 640 10.70 10.28 25.90
N ARG A 641 10.38 8.99 25.81
CA ARG A 641 10.04 8.12 26.95
C ARG A 641 11.03 6.98 27.22
N ALA A 642 11.93 6.68 26.29
CA ALA A 642 12.86 5.56 26.41
C ALA A 642 14.21 6.04 26.97
N GLN A 643 14.53 5.62 28.20
CA GLN A 643 15.88 5.72 28.77
C GLN A 643 16.64 4.43 28.45
N VAL A 644 17.75 4.55 27.73
CA VAL A 644 18.47 3.40 27.14
C VAL A 644 19.89 3.25 27.68
N THR A 645 20.14 3.86 28.85
CA THR A 645 21.46 3.94 29.50
C THR A 645 21.50 3.20 30.84
N ASP A 646 20.83 2.06 30.89
CA ASP A 646 20.64 1.18 32.06
C ASP A 646 21.62 -0.01 32.08
N GLY A 647 22.57 -0.05 31.15
CA GLY A 647 23.51 -1.15 30.97
C GLY A 647 22.92 -2.43 30.38
N GLN A 648 21.62 -2.46 30.06
CA GLN A 648 20.95 -3.59 29.41
C GLN A 648 21.09 -3.52 27.89
N TRP A 649 20.87 -4.67 27.23
CA TRP A 649 20.87 -4.73 25.77
C TRP A 649 19.58 -4.17 25.20
N HIS A 650 19.72 -3.16 24.35
CA HIS A 650 18.65 -2.57 23.56
C HIS A 650 18.82 -2.90 22.08
N THR A 651 17.71 -3.08 21.38
CA THR A 651 17.68 -3.22 19.91
C THR A 651 17.12 -1.94 19.32
N VAL A 652 17.83 -1.38 18.35
CA VAL A 652 17.47 -0.14 17.67
C VAL A 652 17.21 -0.44 16.21
N SER A 653 16.12 0.13 15.71
CA SER A 653 15.81 0.26 14.30
C SER A 653 15.60 1.75 14.02
N ALA A 654 16.35 2.30 13.07
CA ALA A 654 16.20 3.67 12.58
C ALA A 654 16.05 3.62 11.07
N SER A 655 15.10 4.36 10.49
CA SER A 655 14.79 4.34 9.05
C SER A 655 14.53 5.73 8.51
#